data_AF-A0A4D9DTQ6-F1
#
_entry.id   AF-A0A4D9DTQ6-F1
#
_cell.length_a   1.000
_cell.length_b   1.000
_cell.length_c   1.000
_cell.angle_alpha   90.00
_cell.angle_beta   90.00
_cell.angle_gamma   90.00
#
_symmetry.space_group_name_H-M   'P 1'
#
loop_
_entity.id
_entity.type
_entity.pdbx_description
1 polymer ?
#
loop_
_entity_poly.entity_id
_entity_poly.type
_entity_poly.pdbx_seq_one_letter_code
_entity_poly.pdbx_strand_id
1 'polypeptide(L)'
;MGMSAEQEDSRSPRDEEWPEAEKAEKLARGAALKWASGVFYRPDKLEGLGHYRSREAQRNSSIQSRLKSTVQSHLEGVSSGLEQLRSAAGDVRSVRRDLCAVRWHLLGSAEGFQSLAPLRAVVTEHAQLASVVRALPQLSSVHELLAQSLRLLHGQQLLEAHAGLMALERLRDDISSQLHGSSSLPSDQALDVVESFFGGLQELSEALAQQLWRVVGGSVRLVREDPALFVSAVRIIEREESVDDALLLGPRAHRFPAPGRPKAWRQRFYQVMQETIAASHFKASHVDMKGPGLSRHLAVLQSDILAELRVVKDLMVQCCPPHYDILSICTRMYHRGLSDHLQDILSRDLDKQEIFMLLSWVLHVYQSPEMMGHPDLLPEVDVSTLGPLVSPEVVEQMERKYVGKVKVSELGRIVTEWMRRTLEVEFKEWFREEEPEMDHLGFFQSALPVIVMQMLDENIRVASLVTDSLQQKVYAMAMDELEAFLIRLREALGECRKEHQKDRSTPKHYISYLLALLNNNMALSASLAKPAEIPSSLKTALDRTQKKACRLLLEELLLDLQPLYVQLPSRKWLSGAQLVNSMCEVIDKYMRDFFHVRKPVFTVRLLQRRRGPLRVEPFVWSWCDWLPWGGGACCALGGAWC
;
A
#
# COMPACT_ATOMS: atom_id res chain seq x y z
N MET A 1 49.90 -62.31 -13.63
CA MET A 1 51.34 -62.17 -13.94
C MET A 1 51.95 -61.25 -12.91
N GLY A 2 53.14 -61.60 -12.41
CA GLY A 2 54.07 -60.64 -11.79
C GLY A 2 53.89 -60.41 -10.29
N MET A 3 54.75 -61.06 -9.51
CA MET A 3 55.02 -60.82 -8.10
C MET A 3 55.69 -59.46 -7.91
N SER A 4 55.48 -58.81 -6.75
CA SER A 4 56.55 -58.06 -6.09
C SER A 4 56.43 -58.26 -4.58
N ALA A 5 57.41 -58.98 -4.05
CA ALA A 5 57.70 -59.06 -2.64
C ALA A 5 58.28 -57.71 -2.20
N GLU A 6 57.67 -57.09 -1.20
CA GLU A 6 58.34 -56.05 -0.42
C GLU A 6 58.68 -56.63 0.95
N GLN A 7 59.96 -56.48 1.28
CA GLN A 7 60.65 -57.03 2.41
C GLN A 7 60.05 -56.54 3.73
N GLU A 8 59.82 -57.49 4.65
CA GLU A 8 59.62 -57.19 6.06
C GLU A 8 60.86 -56.52 6.63
N ASP A 9 60.79 -55.20 6.83
CA ASP A 9 61.79 -54.46 7.59
C ASP A 9 61.59 -54.79 9.07
N SER A 10 62.32 -55.81 9.53
CA SER A 10 62.41 -56.20 10.94
C SER A 10 63.13 -55.12 11.77
N ARG A 11 62.46 -54.00 12.02
CA ARG A 11 62.80 -53.08 13.10
C ARG A 11 61.71 -53.13 14.14
N SER A 12 61.89 -54.01 15.11
CA SER A 12 61.17 -53.98 16.38
C SER A 12 61.38 -52.60 17.01
N PRO A 13 60.36 -51.74 17.15
CA PRO A 13 60.45 -50.55 17.96
C PRO A 13 60.23 -50.99 19.41
N ARG A 14 61.27 -51.58 20.01
CA ARG A 14 61.35 -51.65 21.46
C ARG A 14 62.04 -50.36 21.90
N ASP A 15 61.29 -49.59 22.68
CA ASP A 15 61.73 -48.44 23.46
C ASP A 15 61.84 -47.10 22.70
N GLU A 16 60.78 -46.68 22.00
CA GLU A 16 60.50 -45.25 21.87
C GLU A 16 59.68 -44.80 23.09
N GLU A 17 60.36 -44.31 24.12
CA GLU A 17 59.71 -43.62 25.24
C GLU A 17 58.92 -42.43 24.68
N TRP A 18 57.59 -42.48 24.84
CA TRP A 18 56.72 -41.42 24.36
C TRP A 18 57.13 -40.07 24.94
N PRO A 19 57.54 -39.07 24.13
CA PRO A 19 57.98 -37.77 24.62
C PRO A 19 56.90 -37.06 25.46
N GLU A 20 55.64 -37.33 25.12
CA GLU A 20 54.46 -36.84 25.83
C GLU A 20 54.27 -37.50 27.20
N ALA A 21 54.62 -38.79 27.33
CA ALA A 21 54.62 -39.50 28.60
C ALA A 21 55.69 -38.95 29.54
N GLU A 22 56.90 -38.68 29.02
CA GLU A 22 57.99 -38.08 29.80
C GLU A 22 57.64 -36.65 30.26
N LYS A 23 57.01 -35.85 29.38
CA LYS A 23 56.52 -34.50 29.71
C LYS A 23 55.39 -34.54 30.74
N ALA A 24 54.43 -35.46 30.59
CA ALA A 24 53.34 -35.66 31.55
C ALA A 24 53.86 -36.13 32.91
N GLU A 25 54.86 -37.02 32.92
CA GLU A 25 55.49 -37.48 34.15
C GLU A 25 56.24 -36.33 34.86
N LYS A 26 57.01 -35.53 34.12
CA LYS A 26 57.69 -34.34 34.70
C LYS A 26 56.69 -33.34 35.29
N LEU A 27 55.57 -33.09 34.62
CA LEU A 27 54.49 -32.22 35.12
C LEU A 27 53.80 -32.83 36.35
N ALA A 28 53.48 -34.13 36.32
CA ALA A 28 52.86 -34.84 37.43
C ALA A 28 53.77 -34.86 38.66
N ARG A 29 55.07 -35.13 38.48
CA ARG A 29 56.10 -35.05 39.54
C ARG A 29 56.20 -33.64 40.10
N GLY A 30 56.24 -32.61 39.26
CA GLY A 30 56.27 -31.21 39.70
C GLY A 30 55.03 -30.80 40.51
N ALA A 31 53.85 -31.21 40.07
CA ALA A 31 52.59 -30.97 40.79
C ALA A 31 52.54 -31.74 42.12
N ALA A 32 52.97 -33.01 42.12
CA ALA A 32 53.04 -33.84 43.32
C ALA A 32 54.02 -33.25 44.35
N LEU A 33 55.18 -32.74 43.91
CA LEU A 33 56.15 -32.08 44.79
C LEU A 33 55.60 -30.80 45.41
N LYS A 34 54.95 -29.93 44.62
CA LYS A 34 54.28 -28.73 45.14
C LYS A 34 53.20 -29.09 46.17
N TRP A 35 52.35 -30.06 45.86
CA TRP A 35 51.32 -30.53 46.77
C TRP A 35 51.91 -31.11 48.06
N ALA A 36 52.92 -31.99 47.94
CA ALA A 36 53.59 -32.61 49.09
C ALA A 36 54.24 -31.58 50.01
N SER A 37 54.87 -30.54 49.43
CA SER A 37 55.46 -29.44 50.21
C SER A 37 54.44 -28.64 51.02
N GLY A 38 53.20 -28.52 50.54
CA GLY A 38 52.12 -27.84 51.25
C GLY A 38 51.45 -28.69 52.33
N VAL A 39 51.39 -30.01 52.14
CA VAL A 39 50.72 -30.94 53.07
C VAL A 39 51.65 -31.45 54.16
N PHE A 40 52.93 -31.71 53.85
CA PHE A 40 53.93 -32.29 54.76
C PHE A 40 55.01 -31.27 55.18
N TYR A 41 54.61 -30.05 55.54
CA TYR A 41 55.54 -28.96 55.89
C TYR A 41 56.18 -29.07 57.28
N ARG A 42 55.70 -29.99 58.14
CA ARG A 42 56.24 -30.28 59.50
C ARG A 42 56.30 -31.80 59.74
N PRO A 43 57.25 -32.29 60.57
CA PRO A 43 57.45 -33.74 60.81
C PRO A 43 56.19 -34.45 61.32
N ASP A 44 55.44 -33.83 62.24
CA ASP A 44 54.24 -34.39 62.87
C ASP A 44 53.11 -34.67 61.85
N LYS A 45 53.13 -34.01 60.68
CA LYS A 45 52.13 -34.23 59.62
C LYS A 45 52.48 -35.43 58.71
N LEU A 46 53.65 -36.05 58.86
CA LEU A 46 54.03 -37.26 58.14
C LEU A 46 53.34 -38.53 58.65
N GLU A 47 52.75 -38.51 59.85
CA GLU A 47 52.01 -39.66 60.39
C GLU A 47 50.87 -40.12 59.45
N GLY A 48 50.26 -39.19 58.70
CA GLY A 48 49.22 -39.49 57.71
C GLY A 48 49.72 -40.01 56.35
N LEU A 49 51.03 -40.04 56.09
CA LEU A 49 51.61 -40.41 54.79
C LEU A 49 51.23 -41.82 54.36
N GLY A 50 51.15 -42.77 55.31
CA GLY A 50 50.72 -44.15 55.04
C GLY A 50 49.29 -44.22 54.49
N HIS A 51 48.37 -43.41 55.04
CA HIS A 51 46.98 -43.35 54.59
C HIS A 51 46.88 -42.74 53.19
N TYR A 52 47.65 -41.69 52.89
CA TYR A 52 47.72 -41.11 51.54
C TYR A 52 48.33 -42.08 50.53
N ARG A 53 49.40 -42.79 50.88
CA ARG A 53 50.01 -43.81 50.02
C ARG A 53 49.03 -44.93 49.71
N SER A 54 48.28 -45.39 50.72
CA SER A 54 47.22 -46.40 50.52
C SER A 54 46.11 -45.88 49.62
N ARG A 55 45.67 -44.63 49.80
CA ARG A 55 44.63 -43.99 48.97
C ARG A 55 45.06 -43.82 47.52
N GLU A 56 46.28 -43.33 47.26
CA GLU A 56 46.79 -43.17 45.90
C GLU A 56 47.09 -44.52 45.24
N ALA A 57 47.56 -45.52 45.99
CA ALA A 57 47.70 -46.89 45.49
C ALA A 57 46.34 -47.47 45.08
N GLN A 58 45.30 -47.27 45.88
CA GLN A 58 43.94 -47.71 45.57
C GLN A 58 43.36 -46.95 44.37
N ARG A 59 43.59 -45.64 44.27
CA ARG A 59 43.20 -44.82 43.12
C ARG A 59 43.91 -45.27 41.84
N ASN A 60 45.21 -45.51 41.88
CA ASN A 60 45.98 -46.02 40.74
C ASN A 60 45.51 -47.41 40.31
N SER A 61 45.25 -48.31 41.27
CA SER A 61 44.69 -49.63 40.98
C SER A 61 43.31 -49.53 40.30
N SER A 62 42.46 -48.61 40.75
CA SER A 62 41.14 -48.36 40.14
C SER A 62 41.26 -47.76 38.73
N ILE A 63 42.18 -46.83 38.51
CA ILE A 63 42.42 -46.26 37.18
C ILE A 63 42.97 -47.33 36.23
N GLN A 64 43.92 -48.15 36.69
CA GLN A 64 44.45 -49.25 35.88
C GLN A 64 43.40 -50.31 35.56
N SER A 65 42.53 -50.68 36.50
CA SER A 65 41.45 -51.64 36.23
C SER A 65 40.44 -51.08 35.22
N ARG A 66 40.11 -49.78 35.33
CA ARG A 66 39.25 -49.09 34.36
C ARG A 66 39.89 -49.03 32.98
N LEU A 67 41.16 -48.61 32.88
CA LEU A 67 41.91 -48.59 31.61
C LEU A 67 41.97 -49.98 30.98
N LYS A 68 42.28 -51.02 31.76
CA LYS A 68 42.33 -52.40 31.26
C LYS A 68 40.97 -52.86 30.73
N SER A 69 39.89 -52.57 31.46
CA SER A 69 38.53 -52.89 31.01
C SER A 69 38.14 -52.11 29.75
N THR A 70 38.47 -50.81 29.68
CA THR A 70 38.18 -49.99 28.50
C THR A 70 38.97 -50.45 27.27
N VAL A 71 40.28 -50.70 27.42
CA VAL A 71 41.13 -51.21 26.33
C VAL A 71 40.66 -52.59 25.87
N GLN A 72 40.33 -53.48 26.81
CA GLN A 72 39.80 -54.80 26.49
C GLN A 72 38.48 -54.68 25.71
N SER A 73 37.54 -53.86 26.16
CA SER A 73 36.27 -53.63 25.46
C SER A 73 36.47 -53.04 24.06
N HIS A 74 37.43 -52.11 23.88
CA HIS A 74 37.75 -51.58 22.55
C HIS A 74 38.37 -52.64 21.63
N LEU A 75 39.30 -53.45 22.13
CA LEU A 75 39.92 -54.52 21.35
C LEU A 75 38.92 -55.61 20.97
N GLU A 76 38.03 -55.99 21.90
CA GLU A 76 36.93 -56.93 21.63
C GLU A 76 35.96 -56.35 20.59
N GLY A 77 35.62 -55.06 20.69
CA GLY A 77 34.79 -54.36 19.70
C GLY A 77 35.43 -54.31 18.31
N VAL A 78 36.73 -54.02 18.22
CA VAL A 78 37.47 -54.02 16.95
C VAL A 78 37.58 -55.44 16.38
N SER A 79 37.86 -56.45 17.20
CA SER A 79 37.94 -57.84 16.76
C SER A 79 36.60 -58.33 16.22
N SER A 80 35.51 -58.08 16.95
CA SER A 80 34.16 -58.42 16.52
C SER A 80 33.78 -57.68 15.23
N GLY A 81 34.10 -56.40 15.13
CA GLY A 81 33.88 -55.61 13.90
C GLY A 81 34.63 -56.16 12.69
N LEU A 82 35.89 -56.59 12.87
CA LEU A 82 36.69 -57.20 11.80
C LEU A 82 36.15 -58.57 11.38
N GLU A 83 35.69 -59.39 12.33
CA GLU A 83 35.07 -60.68 12.05
C GLU A 83 33.76 -60.50 11.27
N GLN A 84 32.90 -59.57 11.69
CA GLN A 84 31.67 -59.24 10.97
C GLN A 84 31.94 -58.76 9.55
N LEU A 85 32.96 -57.91 9.36
CA LEU A 85 33.32 -57.38 8.05
C LEU A 85 33.91 -58.47 7.13
N ARG A 86 34.69 -59.40 7.68
CA ARG A 86 35.16 -60.59 6.96
C ARG A 86 34.00 -61.51 6.56
N SER A 87 33.03 -61.73 7.47
CA SER A 87 31.83 -62.52 7.18
C SER A 87 31.01 -61.88 6.05
N ALA A 88 30.69 -60.59 6.16
CA ALA A 88 29.92 -59.86 5.15
C ALA A 88 30.62 -59.88 3.77
N ALA A 89 31.95 -59.73 3.74
CA ALA A 89 32.71 -59.86 2.50
C ALA A 89 32.70 -61.29 1.92
N GLY A 90 32.59 -62.32 2.78
CA GLY A 90 32.34 -63.71 2.38
C GLY A 90 30.95 -63.87 1.75
N ASP A 91 29.92 -63.38 2.44
CA ASP A 91 28.51 -63.48 2.03
C ASP A 91 28.28 -62.78 0.69
N VAL A 92 28.76 -61.55 0.53
CA VAL A 92 28.66 -60.80 -0.74
C VAL A 92 29.33 -61.55 -1.89
N ARG A 93 30.48 -62.18 -1.64
CA ARG A 93 31.17 -63.00 -2.66
C ARG A 93 30.40 -64.27 -3.00
N SER A 94 29.68 -64.86 -2.04
CA SER A 94 28.79 -66.01 -2.30
C SER A 94 27.59 -65.58 -3.11
N VAL A 95 26.85 -64.56 -2.65
CA VAL A 95 25.66 -64.01 -3.34
C VAL A 95 26.00 -63.63 -4.77
N ARG A 96 27.17 -63.01 -5.02
CA ARG A 96 27.60 -62.68 -6.38
C ARG A 96 27.78 -63.93 -7.25
N ARG A 97 28.38 -64.99 -6.72
CA ARG A 97 28.55 -66.27 -7.43
C ARG A 97 27.19 -66.91 -7.71
N ASP A 98 26.30 -66.93 -6.73
CA ASP A 98 24.96 -67.49 -6.86
C ASP A 98 24.14 -66.72 -7.90
N LEU A 99 24.17 -65.38 -7.87
CA LEU A 99 23.52 -64.54 -8.88
C LEU A 99 24.10 -64.74 -10.28
N CYS A 100 25.41 -64.91 -10.42
CA CYS A 100 26.02 -65.26 -11.70
C CYS A 100 25.53 -66.63 -12.19
N ALA A 101 25.47 -67.64 -11.31
CA ALA A 101 24.96 -68.97 -11.65
C ALA A 101 23.49 -68.90 -12.09
N VAL A 102 22.63 -68.20 -11.34
CA VAL A 102 21.22 -67.96 -11.70
C VAL A 102 21.11 -67.30 -13.07
N ARG A 103 21.90 -66.24 -13.32
CA ARG A 103 21.91 -65.57 -14.62
C ARG A 103 22.28 -66.51 -15.77
N TRP A 104 23.30 -67.34 -15.59
CA TRP A 104 23.71 -68.32 -16.61
C TRP A 104 22.63 -69.40 -16.83
N HIS A 105 22.01 -69.90 -15.76
CA HIS A 105 20.88 -70.83 -15.87
C HIS A 105 19.66 -70.21 -16.56
N LEU A 106 19.34 -68.94 -16.29
CA LEU A 106 18.24 -68.23 -16.96
C LEU A 106 18.54 -68.01 -18.46
N LEU A 107 19.78 -67.65 -18.81
CA LEU A 107 20.20 -67.48 -20.20
C LEU A 107 20.21 -68.82 -20.95
N GLY A 108 20.71 -69.90 -20.34
CA GLY A 108 20.68 -71.24 -20.93
C GLY A 108 19.27 -71.81 -21.08
N SER A 109 18.35 -71.39 -20.21
CA SER A 109 16.93 -71.79 -20.27
C SER A 109 16.11 -70.96 -21.28
N ALA A 110 16.64 -69.83 -21.76
CA ALA A 110 15.97 -68.95 -22.73
C ALA A 110 15.60 -69.65 -24.04
N GLU A 111 16.45 -70.57 -24.51
CA GLU A 111 16.18 -71.39 -25.71
C GLU A 111 15.02 -72.38 -25.46
N GLY A 112 14.93 -72.95 -24.25
CA GLY A 112 13.79 -73.77 -23.82
C GLY A 112 12.47 -72.99 -23.78
N PHE A 113 12.50 -71.72 -23.35
CA PHE A 113 11.31 -70.85 -23.36
C PHE A 113 10.81 -70.48 -24.76
N GLN A 114 11.65 -70.56 -25.80
CA GLN A 114 11.21 -70.38 -27.19
C GLN A 114 10.32 -71.54 -27.66
N SER A 115 10.61 -72.77 -27.22
CA SER A 115 9.75 -73.94 -27.51
C SER A 115 8.34 -73.82 -26.92
N LEU A 116 8.18 -72.98 -25.87
CA LEU A 116 6.91 -72.66 -25.22
C LEU A 116 6.19 -71.46 -25.87
N ALA A 117 6.71 -70.90 -26.97
CA ALA A 117 6.05 -69.80 -27.68
C ALA A 117 4.60 -70.12 -28.12
N PRO A 118 4.28 -71.33 -28.64
CA PRO A 118 2.89 -71.70 -28.97
C PRO A 118 1.98 -71.74 -27.74
N LEU A 119 2.48 -72.26 -26.61
CA LEU A 119 1.73 -72.28 -25.35
C LEU A 119 1.51 -70.86 -24.83
N ARG A 120 2.51 -69.97 -24.93
CA ARG A 120 2.36 -68.55 -24.60
C ARG A 120 1.31 -67.87 -25.47
N ALA A 121 1.28 -68.16 -26.77
CA ALA A 121 0.27 -67.62 -27.69
C ALA A 121 -1.15 -68.06 -27.28
N VAL A 122 -1.35 -69.34 -26.95
CA VAL A 122 -2.63 -69.86 -26.46
C VAL A 122 -3.01 -69.24 -25.11
N VAL A 123 -2.05 -69.07 -24.19
CA VAL A 123 -2.29 -68.41 -22.89
C VAL A 123 -2.64 -66.94 -23.07
N THR A 124 -2.03 -66.22 -24.02
CA THR A 124 -2.40 -64.84 -24.33
C THR A 124 -3.80 -64.74 -24.92
N GLU A 125 -4.18 -65.66 -25.80
CA GLU A 125 -5.53 -65.73 -26.38
C GLU A 125 -6.58 -66.02 -25.29
N HIS A 126 -6.32 -66.99 -24.41
CA HIS A 126 -7.21 -67.29 -23.29
C HIS A 126 -7.29 -66.14 -22.28
N ALA A 127 -6.19 -65.43 -22.03
CA ALA A 127 -6.18 -64.24 -21.18
C ALA A 127 -7.00 -63.09 -21.78
N GLN A 128 -6.90 -62.88 -23.09
CA GLN A 128 -7.72 -61.89 -23.82
C GLN A 128 -9.20 -62.26 -23.76
N LEU A 129 -9.57 -63.51 -24.04
CA LEU A 129 -10.95 -64.00 -23.95
C LEU A 129 -11.49 -63.87 -22.52
N ALA A 130 -10.70 -64.21 -21.51
CA ALA A 130 -11.09 -64.05 -20.11
C ALA A 130 -11.29 -62.57 -19.72
N SER A 131 -10.49 -61.65 -20.27
CA SER A 131 -10.68 -60.22 -20.11
C SER A 131 -12.00 -59.74 -20.73
N VAL A 132 -12.31 -60.20 -21.94
CA VAL A 132 -13.55 -59.84 -22.66
C VAL A 132 -14.78 -60.38 -21.92
N VAL A 133 -14.76 -61.64 -21.47
CA VAL A 133 -15.86 -62.25 -20.69
C VAL A 133 -16.12 -61.49 -19.39
N ARG A 134 -15.08 -60.94 -18.76
CA ARG A 134 -15.22 -60.12 -17.54
C ARG A 134 -15.73 -58.70 -17.84
N ALA A 135 -15.28 -58.09 -18.94
CA ALA A 135 -15.61 -56.71 -19.31
C ALA A 135 -17.02 -56.56 -19.91
N LEU A 136 -17.51 -57.53 -20.69
CA LEU A 136 -18.80 -57.45 -21.41
C LEU A 136 -20.02 -57.16 -20.51
N PRO A 137 -20.23 -57.89 -19.38
CA PRO A 137 -21.34 -57.58 -18.47
C PRO A 137 -21.24 -56.17 -17.87
N GLN A 138 -20.02 -55.70 -17.63
CA GLN A 138 -19.77 -54.37 -17.07
C GLN A 138 -20.10 -53.29 -18.11
N LEU A 139 -19.71 -53.47 -19.39
CA LEU A 139 -20.04 -52.57 -20.49
C LEU A 139 -21.55 -52.45 -20.73
N SER A 140 -22.31 -53.54 -20.58
CA SER A 140 -23.78 -53.48 -20.68
C SER A 140 -24.43 -52.64 -19.57
N SER A 141 -23.79 -52.56 -18.40
CA SER A 141 -24.29 -51.77 -17.26
C SER A 141 -23.96 -50.27 -17.33
N VAL A 142 -23.02 -49.87 -18.18
CA VAL A 142 -22.53 -48.47 -18.26
C VAL A 142 -23.65 -47.48 -18.54
N HIS A 143 -24.54 -47.78 -19.49
CA HIS A 143 -25.65 -46.89 -19.85
C HIS A 143 -26.66 -46.71 -18.71
N GLU A 144 -26.93 -47.77 -17.95
CA GLU A 144 -27.83 -47.72 -16.79
C GLU A 144 -27.21 -46.89 -15.66
N LEU A 145 -25.93 -47.10 -15.37
CA LEU A 145 -25.18 -46.35 -14.36
C LEU A 145 -25.01 -44.86 -14.73
N LEU A 146 -24.80 -44.55 -16.01
CA LEU A 146 -24.79 -43.17 -16.51
C LEU A 146 -26.16 -42.50 -16.30
N ALA A 147 -27.25 -43.18 -16.69
CA ALA A 147 -28.60 -42.66 -16.51
C ALA A 147 -28.97 -42.48 -15.02
N GLN A 148 -28.53 -43.40 -14.15
CA GLN A 148 -28.71 -43.28 -12.70
C GLN A 148 -27.94 -42.08 -12.14
N SER A 149 -26.65 -41.94 -12.51
CA SER A 149 -25.80 -40.84 -12.05
C SER A 149 -26.35 -39.47 -12.49
N LEU A 150 -26.89 -39.37 -13.71
CA LEU A 150 -27.60 -38.19 -14.17
C LEU A 150 -28.85 -37.90 -13.34
N ARG A 151 -29.67 -38.90 -13.00
CA ARG A 151 -30.86 -38.70 -12.15
C ARG A 151 -30.48 -38.18 -10.76
N LEU A 152 -29.44 -38.75 -10.15
CA LEU A 152 -28.90 -38.30 -8.86
C LEU A 152 -28.42 -36.85 -8.93
N LEU A 153 -27.77 -36.48 -10.04
CA LEU A 153 -27.32 -35.11 -10.29
C LEU A 153 -28.49 -34.11 -10.37
N HIS A 154 -29.58 -34.48 -11.06
CA HIS A 154 -30.80 -33.67 -11.10
C HIS A 154 -31.47 -33.56 -9.72
N GLY A 155 -31.35 -34.58 -8.88
CA GLY A 155 -31.83 -34.60 -7.49
C GLY A 155 -30.92 -33.88 -6.49
N GLN A 156 -29.89 -33.15 -6.93
CA GLN A 156 -28.87 -32.48 -6.10
C GLN A 156 -28.09 -33.41 -5.14
N GLN A 157 -28.09 -34.72 -5.40
CA GLN A 157 -27.29 -35.70 -4.68
C GLN A 157 -25.88 -35.76 -5.28
N LEU A 158 -25.11 -34.69 -5.06
CA LEU A 158 -23.83 -34.44 -5.74
C LEU A 158 -22.78 -35.52 -5.42
N LEU A 159 -22.73 -36.02 -4.18
CA LEU A 159 -21.74 -37.00 -3.74
C LEU A 159 -21.98 -38.36 -4.40
N GLU A 160 -23.23 -38.79 -4.45
CA GLU A 160 -23.64 -40.05 -5.07
C GLU A 160 -23.47 -39.99 -6.59
N ALA A 161 -23.81 -38.86 -7.21
CA ALA A 161 -23.56 -38.62 -8.63
C ALA A 161 -22.05 -38.64 -8.96
N HIS A 162 -21.23 -38.01 -8.12
CA HIS A 162 -19.76 -38.05 -8.26
C HIS A 162 -19.19 -39.45 -8.04
N ALA A 163 -19.68 -40.21 -7.06
CA ALA A 163 -19.27 -41.60 -6.85
C ALA A 163 -19.59 -42.47 -8.08
N GLY A 164 -20.74 -42.26 -8.71
CA GLY A 164 -21.12 -42.90 -9.97
C GLY A 164 -20.18 -42.52 -11.11
N LEU A 165 -19.87 -41.23 -11.29
CA LEU A 165 -18.89 -40.75 -12.27
C LEU A 165 -17.51 -41.41 -12.05
N MET A 166 -17.01 -41.44 -10.82
CA MET A 166 -15.73 -42.06 -10.47
C MET A 166 -15.71 -43.57 -10.73
N ALA A 167 -16.82 -44.27 -10.46
CA ALA A 167 -16.94 -45.70 -10.75
C ALA A 167 -16.88 -45.97 -12.26
N LEU A 168 -17.51 -45.12 -13.06
CA LEU A 168 -17.50 -45.20 -14.52
C LEU A 168 -16.12 -44.85 -15.11
N GLU A 169 -15.46 -43.79 -14.62
CA GLU A 169 -14.09 -43.44 -14.99
C GLU A 169 -13.12 -44.60 -14.68
N ARG A 170 -13.21 -45.19 -13.48
CA ARG A 170 -12.40 -46.37 -13.11
C ARG A 170 -12.70 -47.58 -13.99
N LEU A 171 -13.97 -47.84 -14.28
CA LEU A 171 -14.36 -48.96 -15.14
C LEU A 171 -13.78 -48.81 -16.55
N ARG A 172 -13.85 -47.60 -17.13
CA ARG A 172 -13.21 -47.28 -18.40
C ARG A 172 -11.71 -47.55 -18.33
N ASP A 173 -11.04 -47.02 -17.31
CA ASP A 173 -9.58 -47.13 -17.17
C ASP A 173 -9.14 -48.58 -16.91
N ASP A 174 -9.91 -49.36 -16.13
CA ASP A 174 -9.67 -50.78 -15.88
C ASP A 174 -9.81 -51.60 -17.15
N ILE A 175 -10.89 -51.41 -17.92
CA ILE A 175 -11.10 -52.09 -19.21
C ILE A 175 -9.99 -51.70 -20.19
N SER A 176 -9.68 -50.42 -20.32
CA SER A 176 -8.57 -49.94 -21.14
C SER A 176 -7.25 -50.57 -20.72
N SER A 177 -6.92 -50.62 -19.42
CA SER A 177 -5.67 -51.21 -18.95
C SER A 177 -5.56 -52.71 -19.22
N GLN A 178 -6.68 -53.45 -19.12
CA GLN A 178 -6.73 -54.89 -19.41
C GLN A 178 -6.52 -55.18 -20.90
N LEU A 179 -7.07 -54.33 -21.77
CA LEU A 179 -6.86 -54.41 -23.21
C LEU A 179 -5.41 -54.10 -23.61
N HIS A 180 -4.77 -53.12 -22.96
CA HIS A 180 -3.37 -52.74 -23.21
C HIS A 180 -2.33 -53.69 -22.58
N GLY A 181 -2.68 -54.40 -21.49
CA GLY A 181 -1.81 -55.35 -20.80
C GLY A 181 -1.60 -56.67 -21.55
N SER A 182 -2.43 -56.92 -22.57
CA SER A 182 -2.31 -58.05 -23.49
C SER A 182 -1.28 -57.69 -24.56
N SER A 183 -0.22 -58.47 -24.72
CA SER A 183 1.00 -58.19 -25.51
C SER A 183 0.85 -57.98 -27.04
N SER A 184 -0.36 -57.69 -27.52
CA SER A 184 -0.62 -57.16 -28.87
C SER A 184 -1.12 -55.73 -28.72
N LEU A 185 -0.52 -54.77 -29.44
CA LEU A 185 -1.10 -53.45 -29.62
C LEU A 185 -2.59 -53.62 -29.97
N PRO A 186 -3.53 -53.08 -29.18
CA PRO A 186 -4.93 -53.06 -29.59
C PRO A 186 -5.02 -52.42 -30.97
N SER A 187 -5.79 -52.99 -31.89
CA SER A 187 -6.17 -52.26 -33.10
C SER A 187 -6.89 -51.00 -32.65
N ASP A 188 -6.55 -49.81 -33.17
CA ASP A 188 -7.18 -48.54 -32.80
C ASP A 188 -8.72 -48.63 -32.79
N GLN A 189 -9.28 -49.45 -33.69
CA GLN A 189 -10.71 -49.74 -33.79
C GLN A 189 -11.34 -50.34 -32.52
N ALA A 190 -10.59 -51.13 -31.74
CA ALA A 190 -11.09 -51.74 -30.50
C ALA A 190 -11.17 -50.73 -29.34
N LEU A 191 -10.27 -49.74 -29.35
CA LEU A 191 -10.30 -48.62 -28.39
C LEU A 191 -11.48 -47.70 -28.71
N ASP A 192 -11.70 -47.37 -29.99
CA ASP A 192 -12.83 -46.56 -30.43
C ASP A 192 -14.18 -47.18 -30.04
N VAL A 193 -14.32 -48.51 -30.14
CA VAL A 193 -15.53 -49.21 -29.73
C VAL A 193 -15.75 -49.07 -28.22
N VAL A 194 -14.72 -49.24 -27.40
CA VAL A 194 -14.84 -49.08 -25.94
C VAL A 194 -15.18 -47.63 -25.59
N GLU A 195 -14.51 -46.65 -26.21
CA GLU A 195 -14.79 -45.24 -26.01
C GLU A 195 -16.24 -44.88 -26.38
N SER A 196 -16.82 -45.52 -27.39
CA SER A 196 -18.22 -45.29 -27.77
C SER A 196 -19.23 -45.65 -26.66
N PHE A 197 -18.96 -46.67 -25.84
CA PHE A 197 -19.81 -47.03 -24.68
C PHE A 197 -19.71 -45.98 -23.55
N PHE A 198 -18.61 -45.24 -23.48
CA PHE A 198 -18.37 -44.20 -22.47
C PHE A 198 -18.58 -42.78 -23.00
N GLY A 199 -19.20 -42.61 -24.19
CA GLY A 199 -19.40 -41.28 -24.80
C GLY A 199 -20.14 -40.28 -23.89
N GLY A 200 -21.11 -40.75 -23.09
CA GLY A 200 -21.86 -39.90 -22.14
C GLY A 200 -21.10 -39.53 -20.86
N LEU A 201 -19.89 -40.05 -20.65
CA LEU A 201 -19.09 -39.79 -19.43
C LEU A 201 -18.61 -38.34 -19.37
N GLN A 202 -18.21 -37.78 -20.52
CA GLN A 202 -17.78 -36.39 -20.64
C GLN A 202 -18.95 -35.44 -20.32
N GLU A 203 -20.13 -35.70 -20.88
CA GLU A 203 -21.34 -34.91 -20.62
C GLU A 203 -21.73 -34.95 -19.14
N LEU A 204 -21.66 -36.12 -18.49
CA LEU A 204 -21.92 -36.25 -17.05
C LEU A 204 -20.90 -35.45 -16.21
N SER A 205 -19.62 -35.52 -16.58
CA SER A 205 -18.54 -34.76 -15.92
C SER A 205 -18.76 -33.25 -16.05
N GLU A 206 -19.10 -32.77 -17.24
CA GLU A 206 -19.41 -31.37 -17.51
C GLU A 206 -20.68 -30.91 -16.80
N ALA A 207 -21.73 -31.72 -16.79
CA ALA A 207 -22.96 -31.44 -16.06
C ALA A 207 -22.71 -31.34 -14.55
N LEU A 208 -21.88 -32.25 -13.99
CA LEU A 208 -21.46 -32.17 -12.59
C LEU A 208 -20.68 -30.89 -12.32
N ALA A 209 -19.71 -30.55 -13.16
CA ALA A 209 -18.94 -29.31 -13.04
C ALA A 209 -19.86 -28.07 -13.05
N GLN A 210 -20.84 -28.01 -13.95
CA GLN A 210 -21.81 -26.91 -14.00
C GLN A 210 -22.65 -26.79 -12.72
N GLN A 211 -23.05 -27.92 -12.11
CA GLN A 211 -23.75 -27.92 -10.82
C GLN A 211 -22.82 -27.41 -9.71
N LEU A 212 -21.57 -27.87 -9.67
CA LEU A 212 -20.57 -27.39 -8.71
C LEU A 212 -20.39 -25.87 -8.81
N TRP A 213 -20.23 -25.31 -10.02
CA TRP A 213 -20.05 -23.87 -10.20
C TRP A 213 -21.29 -23.05 -9.80
N ARG A 214 -22.50 -23.60 -9.97
CA ARG A 214 -23.72 -22.98 -9.44
C ARG A 214 -23.77 -22.96 -7.92
N VAL A 215 -23.34 -24.05 -7.27
CA VAL A 215 -23.22 -24.13 -5.80
C VAL A 215 -22.14 -23.16 -5.28
N VAL A 216 -20.98 -23.11 -5.93
CA VAL A 216 -19.87 -22.22 -5.54
C VAL A 216 -20.24 -20.75 -5.76
N GLY A 217 -20.91 -20.41 -6.87
CA GLY A 217 -21.42 -19.06 -7.11
C GLY A 217 -22.48 -18.63 -6.09
N GLY A 218 -23.30 -19.56 -5.60
CA GLY A 218 -24.26 -19.33 -4.52
C GLY A 218 -23.68 -19.44 -3.10
N SER A 219 -22.36 -19.53 -2.94
CA SER A 219 -21.71 -19.94 -1.68
C SER A 219 -22.10 -19.12 -0.46
N VAL A 220 -22.09 -17.77 -0.53
CA VAL A 220 -22.44 -16.91 0.61
C VAL A 220 -23.87 -17.15 1.11
N ARG A 221 -24.81 -17.38 0.20
CA ARG A 221 -26.20 -17.72 0.56
C ARG A 221 -26.29 -19.15 1.09
N LEU A 222 -25.69 -20.10 0.37
CA LEU A 222 -25.76 -21.53 0.68
C LEU A 222 -25.13 -21.85 2.04
N VAL A 223 -24.02 -21.22 2.40
CA VAL A 223 -23.39 -21.45 3.72
C VAL A 223 -24.31 -21.01 4.88
N ARG A 224 -25.24 -20.06 4.66
CA ARG A 224 -26.25 -19.67 5.65
C ARG A 224 -27.46 -20.62 5.67
N GLU A 225 -27.92 -21.06 4.51
CA GLU A 225 -29.18 -21.82 4.35
C GLU A 225 -28.97 -23.34 4.39
N ASP A 226 -28.00 -23.85 3.64
CA ASP A 226 -27.66 -25.27 3.50
C ASP A 226 -26.13 -25.46 3.34
N PRO A 227 -25.37 -25.42 4.44
CA PRO A 227 -23.92 -25.60 4.39
C PRO A 227 -23.51 -27.00 3.93
N ALA A 228 -24.38 -28.01 4.06
CA ALA A 228 -24.06 -29.39 3.68
C ALA A 228 -23.89 -29.54 2.16
N LEU A 229 -24.70 -28.85 1.36
CA LEU A 229 -24.57 -28.83 -0.09
C LEU A 229 -23.26 -28.17 -0.53
N PHE A 230 -22.87 -27.05 0.09
CA PHE A 230 -21.61 -26.37 -0.19
C PHE A 230 -20.40 -27.25 0.19
N VAL A 231 -20.40 -27.84 1.39
CA VAL A 231 -19.36 -28.78 1.82
C VAL A 231 -19.27 -29.98 0.89
N SER A 232 -20.39 -30.49 0.40
CA SER A 232 -20.40 -31.59 -0.58
C SER A 232 -19.68 -31.21 -1.88
N ALA A 233 -19.90 -30.00 -2.39
CA ALA A 233 -19.17 -29.50 -3.55
C ALA A 233 -17.66 -29.36 -3.29
N VAL A 234 -17.26 -28.80 -2.14
CA VAL A 234 -15.83 -28.67 -1.77
C VAL A 234 -15.17 -30.05 -1.64
N ARG A 235 -15.86 -31.04 -1.05
CA ARG A 235 -15.36 -32.41 -0.92
C ARG A 235 -15.14 -33.08 -2.28
N ILE A 236 -16.01 -32.83 -3.24
CA ILE A 236 -15.85 -33.35 -4.61
C ILE A 236 -14.61 -32.72 -5.26
N ILE A 237 -14.44 -31.40 -5.14
CA ILE A 237 -13.27 -30.69 -5.67
C ILE A 237 -11.97 -31.26 -5.07
N GLU A 238 -11.89 -31.38 -3.75
CA GLU A 238 -10.71 -31.95 -3.08
C GLU A 238 -10.43 -33.39 -3.47
N ARG A 239 -11.50 -34.18 -3.68
CA ARG A 239 -11.35 -35.56 -4.12
C ARG A 239 -10.76 -35.63 -5.53
N GLU A 240 -11.19 -34.74 -6.42
CA GLU A 240 -10.72 -34.67 -7.80
C GLU A 240 -9.27 -34.17 -7.88
N GLU A 241 -8.90 -33.16 -7.09
CA GLU A 241 -7.51 -32.69 -6.98
C GLU A 241 -6.58 -33.78 -6.43
N SER A 242 -7.03 -34.53 -5.40
CA SER A 242 -6.25 -35.65 -4.87
C SER A 242 -6.04 -36.77 -5.90
N VAL A 243 -7.00 -36.98 -6.81
CA VAL A 243 -6.85 -37.93 -7.93
C VAL A 243 -5.85 -37.40 -8.95
N ASP A 244 -5.95 -36.11 -9.30
CA ASP A 244 -5.01 -35.45 -10.21
C ASP A 244 -3.56 -35.51 -9.68
N ASP A 245 -3.35 -35.21 -8.40
CA ASP A 245 -2.03 -35.28 -7.75
C ASP A 245 -1.46 -36.71 -7.75
N ALA A 246 -2.30 -37.71 -7.47
CA ALA A 246 -1.90 -39.12 -7.50
C ALA A 246 -1.51 -39.59 -8.92
N LEU A 247 -2.17 -39.07 -9.95
CA LEU A 247 -1.85 -39.37 -11.35
C LEU A 247 -0.53 -38.69 -11.78
N LEU A 248 -0.28 -37.46 -11.33
CA LEU A 248 0.94 -36.71 -11.65
C LEU A 248 2.20 -37.28 -10.95
N LEU A 249 2.06 -37.75 -9.70
CA LEU A 249 3.18 -38.26 -8.89
C LEU A 249 3.39 -39.78 -9.02
N GLY A 250 2.46 -40.50 -9.64
CA GLY A 250 2.45 -41.96 -9.68
C GLY A 250 3.46 -42.58 -10.67
N PRO A 251 3.85 -43.85 -10.50
CA PRO A 251 4.74 -44.59 -11.44
C PRO A 251 4.22 -44.69 -12.87
N ARG A 252 2.92 -44.38 -13.07
CA ARG A 252 2.20 -44.43 -14.35
C ARG A 252 2.02 -43.04 -15.00
N ALA A 253 2.57 -41.98 -14.41
CA ALA A 253 2.44 -40.59 -14.88
C ALA A 253 2.77 -40.39 -16.37
N HIS A 254 3.65 -41.23 -16.93
CA HIS A 254 4.09 -41.14 -18.33
C HIS A 254 3.48 -42.17 -19.27
N ARG A 255 2.63 -43.09 -18.78
CA ARG A 255 2.22 -44.23 -19.62
C ARG A 255 0.96 -43.96 -20.43
N PHE A 256 -0.07 -43.32 -19.89
CA PHE A 256 -1.26 -42.86 -20.63
C PHE A 256 -2.02 -41.84 -19.75
N PRO A 257 -2.01 -40.53 -20.04
CA PRO A 257 -2.86 -39.60 -19.31
C PRO A 257 -4.32 -39.87 -19.69
N ALA A 258 -5.19 -40.10 -18.70
CA ALA A 258 -6.61 -40.24 -18.95
C ALA A 258 -7.16 -38.95 -19.61
N PRO A 259 -8.06 -39.05 -20.61
CA PRO A 259 -8.57 -37.88 -21.31
C PRO A 259 -9.27 -36.93 -20.33
N GLY A 260 -8.94 -35.63 -20.40
CA GLY A 260 -9.50 -34.58 -19.54
C GLY A 260 -8.84 -34.41 -18.16
N ARG A 261 -7.67 -35.01 -17.91
CA ARG A 261 -6.88 -34.86 -16.67
C ARG A 261 -5.58 -34.08 -16.91
N PRO A 262 -5.11 -33.24 -15.97
CA PRO A 262 -5.77 -32.86 -14.71
C PRO A 262 -6.98 -31.95 -14.95
N LYS A 263 -7.99 -32.05 -14.09
CA LYS A 263 -9.22 -31.24 -14.14
C LYS A 263 -9.02 -29.84 -13.54
N ALA A 264 -8.11 -29.69 -12.57
CA ALA A 264 -7.77 -28.42 -11.91
C ALA A 264 -9.00 -27.64 -11.35
N TRP A 265 -9.96 -28.37 -10.78
CA TRP A 265 -11.23 -27.82 -10.29
C TRP A 265 -11.07 -26.85 -9.12
N ARG A 266 -10.00 -26.95 -8.33
CA ARG A 266 -9.69 -25.97 -7.28
C ARG A 266 -9.32 -24.61 -7.86
N GLN A 267 -8.59 -24.57 -8.97
CA GLN A 267 -8.33 -23.30 -9.66
C GLN A 267 -9.62 -22.70 -10.21
N ARG A 268 -10.49 -23.53 -10.79
CA ARG A 268 -11.80 -23.08 -11.30
C ARG A 268 -12.73 -22.61 -10.18
N PHE A 269 -12.68 -23.24 -9.01
CA PHE A 269 -13.40 -22.81 -7.80
C PHE A 269 -13.08 -21.35 -7.44
N TYR A 270 -11.79 -20.99 -7.38
CA TYR A 270 -11.38 -19.61 -7.11
C TYR A 270 -11.83 -18.63 -8.21
N GLN A 271 -11.75 -19.04 -9.48
CA GLN A 271 -12.24 -18.21 -10.60
C GLN A 271 -13.74 -17.95 -10.50
N VAL A 272 -14.55 -18.98 -10.24
CA VAL A 272 -16.01 -18.84 -10.12
C VAL A 272 -16.39 -17.93 -8.97
N MET A 273 -15.70 -18.02 -7.82
CA MET A 273 -15.93 -17.08 -6.71
C MET A 273 -15.59 -15.64 -7.12
N GLN A 274 -14.43 -15.42 -7.75
CA GLN A 274 -14.04 -14.08 -8.22
C GLN A 274 -15.03 -13.52 -9.26
N GLU A 275 -15.45 -14.35 -10.22
CA GLU A 275 -16.45 -13.99 -11.24
C GLU A 275 -17.79 -13.62 -10.59
N THR A 276 -18.20 -14.34 -9.55
CA THR A 276 -19.47 -14.12 -8.85
C THR A 276 -19.45 -12.87 -7.97
N ILE A 277 -18.36 -12.64 -7.23
CA ILE A 277 -18.15 -11.39 -6.46
C ILE A 277 -18.17 -10.19 -7.42
N ALA A 278 -17.49 -10.29 -8.56
CA ALA A 278 -17.50 -9.23 -9.56
C ALA A 278 -18.88 -9.00 -10.18
N ALA A 279 -19.61 -10.08 -10.47
CA ALA A 279 -20.95 -9.99 -11.06
C ALA A 279 -21.99 -9.40 -10.11
N SER A 280 -21.93 -9.74 -8.83
CA SER A 280 -22.89 -9.29 -7.81
C SER A 280 -22.71 -7.81 -7.43
N HIS A 281 -21.48 -7.38 -7.19
CA HIS A 281 -21.20 -6.05 -6.62
C HIS A 281 -20.73 -5.01 -7.64
N PHE A 282 -19.98 -5.44 -8.66
CA PHE A 282 -19.22 -4.52 -9.52
C PHE A 282 -19.75 -4.44 -10.96
N LYS A 283 -20.62 -5.36 -11.40
CA LYS A 283 -21.22 -5.38 -12.76
C LYS A 283 -22.68 -4.92 -12.83
N ALA A 284 -23.28 -4.43 -11.74
CA ALA A 284 -24.69 -4.02 -11.70
C ALA A 284 -24.96 -2.62 -12.32
N SER A 285 -26.16 -2.46 -12.89
CA SER A 285 -26.59 -1.45 -13.87
C SER A 285 -26.30 0.02 -13.51
N HIS A 286 -25.56 0.69 -14.41
CA HIS A 286 -25.00 2.05 -14.34
C HIS A 286 -26.00 3.23 -14.31
N VAL A 287 -27.26 3.00 -13.97
CA VAL A 287 -28.34 3.93 -14.35
C VAL A 287 -28.37 5.20 -13.50
N ASP A 288 -27.70 5.26 -12.34
CA ASP A 288 -27.80 6.45 -11.48
C ASP A 288 -26.59 6.69 -10.57
N MET A 289 -25.36 6.60 -11.10
CA MET A 289 -24.12 6.82 -10.32
C MET A 289 -23.67 8.29 -10.32
N LYS A 290 -24.60 9.24 -10.26
CA LYS A 290 -24.28 10.68 -10.13
C LYS A 290 -24.83 11.28 -8.84
N GLY A 291 -24.07 12.17 -8.23
CA GLY A 291 -24.40 12.89 -7.01
C GLY A 291 -24.90 11.96 -5.88
N PRO A 292 -26.16 12.10 -5.41
CA PRO A 292 -26.71 11.25 -4.33
C PRO A 292 -26.67 9.75 -4.66
N GLY A 293 -26.77 9.38 -5.93
CA GLY A 293 -26.73 8.00 -6.35
C GLY A 293 -25.36 7.33 -6.15
N LEU A 294 -24.27 8.09 -6.29
CA LEU A 294 -22.92 7.60 -5.97
C LEU A 294 -22.76 7.34 -4.46
N SER A 295 -23.26 8.24 -3.61
CA SER A 295 -23.21 8.05 -2.16
C SER A 295 -23.96 6.80 -1.70
N ARG A 296 -25.16 6.56 -2.26
CA ARG A 296 -25.95 5.36 -1.99
C ARG A 296 -25.21 4.11 -2.47
N HIS A 297 -24.59 4.16 -3.65
CA HIS A 297 -23.82 3.04 -4.19
C HIS A 297 -22.65 2.67 -3.28
N LEU A 298 -21.87 3.65 -2.82
CA LEU A 298 -20.75 3.40 -1.91
C LEU A 298 -21.21 2.86 -0.55
N ALA A 299 -22.36 3.35 -0.03
CA ALA A 299 -22.93 2.85 1.21
C ALA A 299 -23.41 1.39 1.10
N VAL A 300 -24.02 1.02 -0.04
CA VAL A 300 -24.43 -0.37 -0.32
C VAL A 300 -23.20 -1.27 -0.43
N LEU A 301 -22.17 -0.86 -1.18
CA LEU A 301 -20.91 -1.60 -1.24
C LEU A 301 -20.28 -1.79 0.15
N GLN A 302 -20.31 -0.76 0.99
CA GLN A 302 -19.78 -0.84 2.35
C GLN A 302 -20.55 -1.85 3.20
N SER A 303 -21.89 -1.80 3.20
CA SER A 303 -22.72 -2.71 4.01
C SER A 303 -22.64 -4.15 3.53
N ASP A 304 -22.71 -4.35 2.22
CA ASP A 304 -22.84 -5.67 1.62
C ASP A 304 -21.53 -6.43 1.71
N ILE A 305 -20.40 -5.81 1.35
CA ILE A 305 -19.08 -6.44 1.44
C ILE A 305 -18.77 -6.82 2.90
N LEU A 306 -19.05 -5.93 3.86
CA LEU A 306 -18.84 -6.22 5.27
C LEU A 306 -19.71 -7.39 5.75
N ALA A 307 -21.01 -7.40 5.39
CA ALA A 307 -21.92 -8.47 5.76
C ALA A 307 -21.52 -9.82 5.16
N GLU A 308 -21.01 -9.85 3.93
CA GLU A 308 -20.54 -11.07 3.28
C GLU A 308 -19.21 -11.55 3.85
N LEU A 309 -18.24 -10.67 4.10
CA LEU A 309 -16.97 -11.05 4.74
C LEU A 309 -17.17 -11.64 6.14
N ARG A 310 -18.16 -11.14 6.91
CA ARG A 310 -18.55 -11.77 8.18
C ARG A 310 -19.04 -13.20 8.01
N VAL A 311 -19.86 -13.47 6.98
CA VAL A 311 -20.28 -14.85 6.67
C VAL A 311 -19.11 -15.71 6.27
N VAL A 312 -18.20 -15.17 5.46
CA VAL A 312 -17.01 -15.90 5.04
C VAL A 312 -16.20 -16.30 6.27
N LYS A 313 -15.93 -15.35 7.17
CA LYS A 313 -15.19 -15.58 8.42
C LYS A 313 -15.90 -16.56 9.34
N ASP A 314 -17.16 -16.31 9.67
CA ASP A 314 -17.86 -17.03 10.75
C ASP A 314 -18.34 -18.41 10.31
N LEU A 315 -18.75 -18.56 9.05
CA LEU A 315 -19.41 -19.76 8.54
C LEU A 315 -18.60 -20.46 7.44
N MET A 316 -18.15 -19.74 6.40
CA MET A 316 -17.53 -20.38 5.22
C MET A 316 -16.16 -20.99 5.52
N VAL A 317 -15.39 -20.39 6.43
CA VAL A 317 -14.11 -20.94 6.91
C VAL A 317 -14.29 -22.35 7.48
N GLN A 318 -15.41 -22.64 8.15
CA GLN A 318 -15.68 -23.96 8.72
C GLN A 318 -16.01 -25.03 7.65
N CYS A 319 -16.44 -24.58 6.47
CA CYS A 319 -16.84 -25.46 5.37
C CYS A 319 -15.69 -25.83 4.43
N CYS A 320 -14.56 -25.13 4.51
CA CYS A 320 -13.40 -25.29 3.63
C CYS A 320 -12.19 -25.85 4.40
N PRO A 321 -11.34 -26.69 3.78
CA PRO A 321 -10.06 -27.06 4.37
C PRO A 321 -9.14 -25.86 4.63
N PRO A 322 -8.24 -25.92 5.63
CA PRO A 322 -7.40 -24.78 6.02
C PRO A 322 -6.44 -24.32 4.91
N HIS A 323 -5.98 -25.22 4.03
CA HIS A 323 -5.10 -24.88 2.91
C HIS A 323 -5.77 -24.03 1.82
N TYR A 324 -7.10 -23.88 1.85
CA TYR A 324 -7.79 -22.98 0.94
C TYR A 324 -7.56 -21.51 1.29
N ASP A 325 -7.23 -21.19 2.54
CA ASP A 325 -7.11 -19.81 3.04
C ASP A 325 -8.28 -18.91 2.58
N ILE A 326 -9.50 -19.43 2.70
CA ILE A 326 -10.68 -18.89 2.02
C ILE A 326 -10.98 -17.44 2.41
N LEU A 327 -10.79 -17.10 3.69
CA LEU A 327 -11.01 -15.74 4.19
C LEU A 327 -10.04 -14.75 3.53
N SER A 328 -8.74 -15.04 3.54
CA SER A 328 -7.71 -14.19 2.92
C SER A 328 -7.94 -14.04 1.41
N ILE A 329 -8.28 -15.13 0.73
CA ILE A 329 -8.55 -15.12 -0.70
C ILE A 329 -9.80 -14.30 -1.03
N CYS A 330 -10.92 -14.50 -0.32
CA CYS A 330 -12.13 -13.72 -0.51
C CYS A 330 -11.87 -12.24 -0.22
N THR A 331 -11.22 -11.89 0.90
CA THR A 331 -10.83 -10.51 1.22
C THR A 331 -10.02 -9.87 0.07
N ARG A 332 -9.05 -10.59 -0.50
CA ARG A 332 -8.26 -10.11 -1.63
C ARG A 332 -9.10 -9.94 -2.90
N MET A 333 -10.06 -10.84 -3.16
CA MET A 333 -10.99 -10.74 -4.29
C MET A 333 -11.90 -9.51 -4.16
N TYR A 334 -12.48 -9.25 -2.98
CA TYR A 334 -13.27 -8.03 -2.75
C TYR A 334 -12.42 -6.77 -2.87
N HIS A 335 -11.22 -6.75 -2.27
CA HIS A 335 -10.30 -5.61 -2.38
C HIS A 335 -9.96 -5.30 -3.84
N ARG A 336 -9.57 -6.31 -4.62
CA ARG A 336 -9.23 -6.15 -6.04
C ARG A 336 -10.43 -5.72 -6.86
N GLY A 337 -11.58 -6.37 -6.69
CA GLY A 337 -12.80 -6.01 -7.42
C GLY A 337 -13.27 -4.59 -7.11
N LEU A 338 -13.15 -4.17 -5.85
CA LEU A 338 -13.45 -2.80 -5.43
C LEU A 338 -12.46 -1.79 -6.02
N SER A 339 -11.16 -2.11 -6.04
CA SER A 339 -10.13 -1.28 -6.70
C SER A 339 -10.45 -1.10 -8.19
N ASP A 340 -10.71 -2.20 -8.91
CA ASP A 340 -11.04 -2.19 -10.35
C ASP A 340 -12.33 -1.37 -10.61
N HIS A 341 -13.35 -1.55 -9.76
CA HIS A 341 -14.61 -0.81 -9.85
C HIS A 341 -14.45 0.69 -9.60
N LEU A 342 -13.67 1.07 -8.59
CA LEU A 342 -13.37 2.47 -8.32
C LEU A 342 -12.59 3.09 -9.49
N GLN A 343 -11.66 2.35 -10.09
CA GLN A 343 -10.91 2.83 -11.24
C GLN A 343 -11.83 3.08 -12.45
N ASP A 344 -12.85 2.25 -12.67
CA ASP A 344 -13.91 2.50 -13.65
C ASP A 344 -14.72 3.75 -13.33
N ILE A 345 -15.13 3.96 -12.07
CA ILE A 345 -15.82 5.19 -11.65
C ILE A 345 -14.95 6.43 -11.91
N LEU A 346 -13.66 6.36 -11.58
CA LEU A 346 -12.71 7.47 -11.72
C LEU A 346 -12.40 7.85 -13.16
N SER A 347 -12.52 6.90 -14.09
CA SER A 347 -12.39 7.13 -15.53
C SER A 347 -13.47 8.08 -16.07
N ARG A 348 -14.59 8.21 -15.35
CA ARG A 348 -15.73 9.03 -15.74
C ARG A 348 -15.48 10.52 -15.46
N ASP A 349 -16.32 11.36 -16.05
CA ASP A 349 -16.33 12.79 -15.72
C ASP A 349 -17.13 13.03 -14.44
N LEU A 350 -16.39 13.08 -13.33
CA LEU A 350 -16.92 13.29 -11.99
C LEU A 350 -16.93 14.79 -11.64
N ASP A 351 -17.93 15.20 -10.87
CA ASP A 351 -18.00 16.53 -10.28
C ASP A 351 -17.07 16.67 -9.05
N LYS A 352 -16.95 17.88 -8.52
CA LYS A 352 -16.08 18.15 -7.35
C LYS A 352 -16.56 17.45 -6.07
N GLN A 353 -17.88 17.31 -5.88
CA GLN A 353 -18.48 16.70 -4.69
C GLN A 353 -18.31 15.18 -4.72
N GLU A 354 -18.45 14.57 -5.90
CA GLU A 354 -18.20 13.16 -6.19
C GLU A 354 -16.72 12.83 -5.99
N ILE A 355 -15.79 13.65 -6.51
CA ILE A 355 -14.35 13.43 -6.30
C ILE A 355 -14.01 13.54 -4.81
N PHE A 356 -14.54 14.55 -4.11
CA PHE A 356 -14.33 14.71 -2.66
C PHE A 356 -14.85 13.49 -1.88
N MET A 357 -16.06 13.05 -2.20
CA MET A 357 -16.69 11.89 -1.58
C MET A 357 -15.87 10.62 -1.80
N LEU A 358 -15.39 10.37 -3.03
CA LEU A 358 -14.55 9.22 -3.34
C LEU A 358 -13.21 9.28 -2.62
N LEU A 359 -12.54 10.44 -2.61
CA LEU A 359 -11.27 10.61 -1.87
C LEU A 359 -11.47 10.34 -0.37
N SER A 360 -12.51 10.90 0.23
CA SER A 360 -12.84 10.68 1.64
C SER A 360 -13.18 9.21 1.91
N TRP A 361 -13.93 8.56 1.02
CA TRP A 361 -14.34 7.18 1.21
C TRP A 361 -13.14 6.21 1.11
N VAL A 362 -12.30 6.38 0.09
CA VAL A 362 -11.10 5.55 -0.14
C VAL A 362 -10.09 5.69 0.99
N LEU A 363 -9.87 6.90 1.50
CA LEU A 363 -8.83 7.17 2.48
C LEU A 363 -9.30 6.94 3.92
N HIS A 364 -10.53 7.37 4.24
CA HIS A 364 -11.01 7.34 5.62
C HIS A 364 -11.99 6.21 5.88
N VAL A 365 -12.98 5.97 5.01
CA VAL A 365 -14.04 4.99 5.26
C VAL A 365 -13.56 3.55 5.05
N TYR A 366 -12.80 3.27 3.99
CA TYR A 366 -12.37 1.92 3.66
C TYR A 366 -11.57 1.26 4.80
N GLN A 367 -10.64 1.99 5.41
CA GLN A 367 -9.80 1.52 6.52
C GLN A 367 -10.44 1.72 7.90
N SER A 368 -11.60 2.37 7.97
CA SER A 368 -12.28 2.67 9.23
C SER A 368 -12.85 1.42 9.91
N PRO A 369 -13.20 1.52 11.21
CA PRO A 369 -14.02 0.51 11.90
C PRO A 369 -15.41 0.30 11.28
N GLU A 370 -15.84 1.12 10.33
CA GLU A 370 -17.13 0.99 9.66
C GLU A 370 -17.09 0.04 8.44
N MET A 371 -15.90 -0.41 8.02
CA MET A 371 -15.72 -1.33 6.89
C MET A 371 -14.62 -2.36 7.15
N MET A 372 -13.43 -2.22 6.53
CA MET A 372 -12.40 -3.27 6.60
C MET A 372 -11.70 -3.33 7.96
N GLY A 373 -11.68 -2.22 8.70
CA GLY A 373 -11.16 -2.16 10.07
C GLY A 373 -12.20 -2.56 11.15
N HIS A 374 -13.34 -3.12 10.75
CA HIS A 374 -14.43 -3.45 11.68
C HIS A 374 -13.98 -4.52 12.70
N PRO A 375 -14.34 -4.40 13.99
CA PRO A 375 -13.92 -5.33 15.04
C PRO A 375 -14.27 -6.79 14.73
N ASP A 376 -15.43 -7.06 14.13
CA ASP A 376 -15.84 -8.41 13.71
C ASP A 376 -14.92 -9.06 12.66
N LEU A 377 -14.09 -8.30 11.93
CA LEU A 377 -13.13 -8.86 10.97
C LEU A 377 -11.73 -9.05 11.58
N LEU A 378 -11.44 -8.37 12.68
CA LEU A 378 -10.16 -8.48 13.39
C LEU A 378 -10.16 -9.69 14.34
N PRO A 379 -8.99 -10.32 14.58
CA PRO A 379 -7.66 -10.02 14.02
C PRO A 379 -7.34 -10.71 12.68
N GLU A 380 -8.25 -11.51 12.13
CA GLU A 380 -7.96 -12.41 11.00
C GLU A 380 -7.79 -11.68 9.66
N VAL A 381 -8.41 -10.51 9.50
CA VAL A 381 -8.25 -9.65 8.32
C VAL A 381 -7.37 -8.46 8.65
N ASP A 382 -6.12 -8.49 8.17
CA ASP A 382 -5.21 -7.34 8.27
C ASP A 382 -5.23 -6.51 6.98
N VAL A 383 -5.92 -5.37 7.05
CA VAL A 383 -6.05 -4.41 5.93
C VAL A 383 -4.70 -3.89 5.46
N SER A 384 -3.70 -3.81 6.34
CA SER A 384 -2.37 -3.31 5.97
C SER A 384 -1.65 -4.24 4.97
N THR A 385 -1.95 -5.54 4.99
CA THR A 385 -1.37 -6.52 4.07
C THR A 385 -1.94 -6.44 2.66
N LEU A 386 -3.14 -5.87 2.49
CA LEU A 386 -3.80 -5.72 1.19
C LEU A 386 -3.22 -4.54 0.40
N GLY A 387 -2.58 -3.59 1.10
CA GLY A 387 -2.11 -2.34 0.52
C GLY A 387 -3.23 -1.31 0.34
N PRO A 388 -2.90 -0.13 -0.20
CA PRO A 388 -3.89 0.92 -0.43
C PRO A 388 -4.87 0.51 -1.55
N LEU A 389 -6.15 0.78 -1.34
CA LEU A 389 -7.23 0.44 -2.30
C LEU A 389 -7.04 1.11 -3.66
N VAL A 390 -6.45 2.29 -3.66
CA VAL A 390 -6.11 3.05 -4.87
C VAL A 390 -4.66 3.49 -4.73
N SER A 391 -3.89 3.41 -5.80
CA SER A 391 -2.47 3.76 -5.77
C SER A 391 -2.28 5.25 -5.41
N PRO A 392 -1.18 5.61 -4.72
CA PRO A 392 -0.92 6.99 -4.34
C PRO A 392 -0.87 7.94 -5.55
N GLU A 393 -0.44 7.46 -6.71
CA GLU A 393 -0.43 8.24 -7.97
C GLU A 393 -1.86 8.60 -8.43
N VAL A 394 -2.79 7.66 -8.29
CA VAL A 394 -4.20 7.88 -8.65
C VAL A 394 -4.88 8.80 -7.63
N VAL A 395 -4.53 8.69 -6.35
CA VAL A 395 -4.95 9.68 -5.32
C VAL A 395 -4.43 11.07 -5.68
N GLU A 396 -3.15 11.20 -6.02
CA GLU A 396 -2.56 12.47 -6.42
C GLU A 396 -3.23 13.04 -7.69
N GLN A 397 -3.58 12.18 -8.64
CA GLN A 397 -4.34 12.55 -9.84
C GLN A 397 -5.76 13.03 -9.49
N MET A 398 -6.46 12.34 -8.58
CA MET A 398 -7.77 12.77 -8.08
C MET A 398 -7.70 14.11 -7.37
N GLU A 399 -6.71 14.33 -6.50
CA GLU A 399 -6.49 15.61 -5.83
C GLU A 399 -6.26 16.73 -6.84
N ARG A 400 -5.45 16.49 -7.88
CA ARG A 400 -5.24 17.45 -8.98
C ARG A 400 -6.53 17.69 -9.78
N LYS A 401 -7.30 16.64 -10.09
CA LYS A 401 -8.59 16.74 -10.80
C LYS A 401 -9.61 17.51 -9.95
N TYR A 402 -9.64 17.28 -8.64
CA TYR A 402 -10.46 18.04 -7.68
C TYR A 402 -10.07 19.52 -7.71
N VAL A 403 -8.80 19.86 -7.51
CA VAL A 403 -8.32 21.25 -7.53
C VAL A 403 -8.61 21.91 -8.89
N GLY A 404 -8.42 21.18 -9.98
CA GLY A 404 -8.74 21.64 -11.34
C GLY A 404 -10.25 21.89 -11.53
N LYS A 405 -11.12 20.97 -11.10
CA LYS A 405 -12.58 21.13 -11.16
C LYS A 405 -13.07 22.24 -10.25
N VAL A 406 -12.51 22.35 -9.04
CA VAL A 406 -12.73 23.47 -8.11
C VAL A 406 -12.34 24.79 -8.80
N LYS A 407 -11.19 24.86 -9.46
CA LYS A 407 -10.77 26.04 -10.23
C LYS A 407 -11.67 26.36 -11.43
N VAL A 408 -12.11 25.36 -12.20
CA VAL A 408 -12.86 25.57 -13.45
C VAL A 408 -14.36 25.75 -13.24
N SER A 409 -15.01 24.88 -12.45
CA SER A 409 -16.46 24.71 -12.51
C SER A 409 -17.23 25.54 -11.50
N GLU A 410 -16.62 25.99 -10.40
CA GLU A 410 -17.38 26.72 -9.38
C GLU A 410 -16.53 27.61 -8.49
N LEU A 411 -15.31 27.27 -8.04
CA LEU A 411 -14.54 28.12 -7.12
C LEU A 411 -13.65 29.14 -7.84
N GLY A 412 -12.96 28.81 -8.94
CA GLY A 412 -12.23 29.87 -9.67
C GLY A 412 -13.19 30.89 -10.27
N ARG A 413 -14.43 30.49 -10.62
CA ARG A 413 -15.51 31.42 -11.00
C ARG A 413 -16.23 32.03 -9.81
N ILE A 414 -16.57 31.33 -8.72
CA ILE A 414 -17.19 31.92 -7.53
C ILE A 414 -16.19 32.75 -6.77
N VAL A 415 -15.01 32.30 -6.42
CA VAL A 415 -13.98 33.16 -5.80
C VAL A 415 -13.67 34.32 -6.72
N THR A 416 -13.51 34.16 -8.04
CA THR A 416 -13.41 35.34 -8.94
C THR A 416 -14.66 36.21 -8.96
N GLU A 417 -15.86 35.66 -9.14
CA GLU A 417 -17.14 36.38 -9.30
C GLU A 417 -17.58 37.01 -7.98
N TRP A 418 -17.37 36.32 -6.88
CA TRP A 418 -17.65 36.74 -5.52
C TRP A 418 -16.59 37.72 -5.06
N MET A 419 -15.30 37.52 -5.34
CA MET A 419 -14.29 38.56 -5.10
C MET A 419 -14.54 39.77 -5.98
N ARG A 420 -15.01 39.57 -7.22
CA ARG A 420 -15.47 40.63 -8.12
C ARG A 420 -16.69 41.35 -7.55
N ARG A 421 -17.71 40.64 -7.07
CA ARG A 421 -18.88 41.22 -6.39
C ARG A 421 -18.49 41.93 -5.10
N THR A 422 -17.55 41.39 -4.33
CA THR A 422 -17.03 42.00 -3.11
C THR A 422 -16.30 43.30 -3.47
N LEU A 423 -15.52 43.33 -4.56
CA LEU A 423 -14.95 44.56 -5.11
C LEU A 423 -16.03 45.53 -5.59
N GLU A 424 -17.05 45.06 -6.30
CA GLU A 424 -18.15 45.92 -6.75
C GLU A 424 -18.91 46.54 -5.58
N VAL A 425 -19.16 45.78 -4.52
CA VAL A 425 -19.77 46.28 -3.28
C VAL A 425 -18.83 47.28 -2.62
N GLU A 426 -17.56 46.95 -2.45
CA GLU A 426 -16.54 47.83 -1.87
C GLU A 426 -16.50 49.19 -2.60
N PHE A 427 -16.39 49.18 -3.93
CA PHE A 427 -16.35 50.42 -4.69
C PHE A 427 -17.69 51.14 -4.76
N LYS A 428 -18.83 50.46 -4.61
CA LYS A 428 -20.13 51.13 -4.42
C LYS A 428 -20.19 51.89 -3.11
N GLU A 429 -19.60 51.37 -2.02
CA GLU A 429 -19.51 52.09 -0.75
C GLU A 429 -18.77 53.42 -0.90
N TRP A 430 -17.75 53.49 -1.76
CA TRP A 430 -16.97 54.72 -1.96
C TRP A 430 -17.84 55.90 -2.43
N PHE A 431 -18.91 55.63 -3.18
CA PHE A 431 -19.83 56.65 -3.69
C PHE A 431 -20.98 56.99 -2.72
N ARG A 432 -20.98 56.44 -1.50
CA ARG A 432 -21.93 56.84 -0.47
C ARG A 432 -21.56 58.19 0.15
N GLU A 433 -22.55 58.83 0.75
CA GLU A 433 -22.40 60.10 1.48
C GLU A 433 -21.71 59.93 2.85
N GLU A 434 -21.39 58.70 3.25
CA GLU A 434 -20.82 58.37 4.56
C GLU A 434 -19.30 58.13 4.46
N GLU A 435 -18.58 58.39 5.54
CA GLU A 435 -17.16 58.04 5.67
C GLU A 435 -16.99 56.53 5.91
N PRO A 436 -15.84 55.94 5.56
CA PRO A 436 -15.56 54.54 5.88
C PRO A 436 -15.61 54.29 7.39
N GLU A 437 -16.04 53.09 7.77
CA GLU A 437 -16.08 52.68 9.16
C GLU A 437 -14.70 52.79 9.84
N MET A 438 -14.68 53.10 11.13
CA MET A 438 -13.45 53.15 11.93
C MET A 438 -13.40 51.98 12.91
N ASP A 439 -12.21 51.44 13.13
CA ASP A 439 -11.98 50.51 14.23
C ASP A 439 -11.97 51.23 15.60
N HIS A 440 -11.91 50.45 16.68
CA HIS A 440 -11.86 50.94 18.05
C HIS A 440 -10.61 51.80 18.35
N LEU A 441 -9.62 51.81 17.46
CA LEU A 441 -8.40 52.61 17.56
C LEU A 441 -8.44 53.84 16.64
N GLY A 442 -9.56 54.07 15.94
CA GLY A 442 -9.77 55.19 15.04
C GLY A 442 -9.14 55.02 13.66
N PHE A 443 -8.78 53.81 13.23
CA PHE A 443 -8.29 53.57 11.86
C PHE A 443 -9.44 53.24 10.91
N PHE A 444 -9.43 53.83 9.72
CA PHE A 444 -10.43 53.49 8.70
C PHE A 444 -10.29 52.04 8.25
N GLN A 445 -11.40 51.33 8.12
CA GLN A 445 -11.45 49.93 7.74
C GLN A 445 -12.63 49.66 6.80
N SER A 446 -12.56 48.53 6.10
CA SER A 446 -13.75 47.95 5.48
C SER A 446 -13.82 46.46 5.77
N ALA A 447 -14.97 45.85 5.46
CA ALA A 447 -15.16 44.42 5.63
C ALA A 447 -14.36 43.57 4.62
N LEU A 448 -13.76 44.19 3.59
CA LEU A 448 -13.07 43.51 2.49
C LEU A 448 -12.03 42.47 2.95
N PRO A 449 -11.09 42.77 3.88
CA PRO A 449 -10.08 41.81 4.28
C PRO A 449 -10.65 40.59 5.00
N VAL A 450 -11.64 40.82 5.87
CA VAL A 450 -12.28 39.77 6.67
C VAL A 450 -13.05 38.83 5.77
N ILE A 451 -13.87 39.40 4.88
CA ILE A 451 -14.71 38.67 3.94
C ILE A 451 -13.81 37.78 3.05
N VAL A 452 -12.76 38.34 2.43
CA VAL A 452 -11.83 37.60 1.56
C VAL A 452 -11.13 36.46 2.31
N MET A 453 -10.60 36.70 3.52
CA MET A 453 -9.87 35.67 4.27
C MET A 453 -10.78 34.54 4.76
N GLN A 454 -11.97 34.85 5.27
CA GLN A 454 -12.93 33.84 5.73
C GLN A 454 -13.28 32.83 4.62
N MET A 455 -13.48 33.32 3.40
CA MET A 455 -13.75 32.46 2.25
C MET A 455 -12.58 31.55 1.89
N LEU A 456 -11.34 32.04 1.91
CA LEU A 456 -10.18 31.21 1.63
C LEU A 456 -9.99 30.15 2.72
N ASP A 457 -10.13 30.54 3.98
CA ASP A 457 -9.98 29.66 5.15
C ASP A 457 -11.00 28.51 5.15
N GLU A 458 -12.26 28.78 4.79
CA GLU A 458 -13.30 27.74 4.72
C GLU A 458 -12.96 26.66 3.68
N ASN A 459 -12.45 27.05 2.50
CA ASN A 459 -12.06 26.11 1.46
C ASN A 459 -10.83 25.29 1.84
N ILE A 460 -9.84 25.92 2.47
CA ILE A 460 -8.64 25.24 2.99
C ILE A 460 -9.04 24.25 4.09
N ARG A 461 -9.99 24.62 4.96
CA ARG A 461 -10.50 23.75 6.01
C ARG A 461 -11.22 22.52 5.44
N VAL A 462 -12.07 22.68 4.43
CA VAL A 462 -12.73 21.52 3.78
C VAL A 462 -11.69 20.55 3.21
N ALA A 463 -10.64 21.06 2.57
CA ALA A 463 -9.56 20.25 2.02
C ALA A 463 -8.78 19.48 3.11
N SER A 464 -8.58 20.10 4.27
CA SER A 464 -7.88 19.48 5.42
C SER A 464 -8.59 18.25 6.01
N LEU A 465 -9.89 18.08 5.74
CA LEU A 465 -10.63 16.90 6.18
C LEU A 465 -10.28 15.63 5.38
N VAL A 466 -9.64 15.79 4.21
CA VAL A 466 -9.32 14.67 3.32
C VAL A 466 -7.84 14.28 3.47
N THR A 467 -6.92 15.18 3.09
CA THR A 467 -5.47 14.95 3.19
C THR A 467 -4.71 16.26 3.33
N ASP A 468 -3.53 16.20 3.95
CA ASP A 468 -2.58 17.33 4.01
C ASP A 468 -2.10 17.73 2.60
N SER A 469 -1.91 16.76 1.70
CA SER A 469 -1.56 17.01 0.30
C SER A 469 -2.64 17.83 -0.43
N LEU A 470 -3.92 17.46 -0.26
CA LEU A 470 -5.02 18.23 -0.83
C LEU A 470 -5.11 19.62 -0.23
N GLN A 471 -4.92 19.75 1.10
CA GLN A 471 -4.88 21.03 1.78
C GLN A 471 -3.80 21.95 1.18
N GLN A 472 -2.58 21.46 0.98
CA GLN A 472 -1.49 22.23 0.38
C GLN A 472 -1.81 22.67 -1.05
N LYS A 473 -2.40 21.79 -1.88
CA LYS A 473 -2.79 22.14 -3.25
C LYS A 473 -3.92 23.17 -3.31
N VAL A 474 -4.90 23.06 -2.41
CA VAL A 474 -6.00 24.05 -2.28
C VAL A 474 -5.48 25.38 -1.75
N TYR A 475 -4.54 25.35 -0.81
CA TYR A 475 -3.86 26.55 -0.30
C TYR A 475 -3.09 27.27 -1.43
N ALA A 476 -2.30 26.56 -2.22
CA ALA A 476 -1.58 27.14 -3.35
C ALA A 476 -2.54 27.80 -4.36
N MET A 477 -3.63 27.11 -4.70
CA MET A 477 -4.68 27.66 -5.57
C MET A 477 -5.36 28.90 -4.95
N ALA A 478 -5.63 28.90 -3.64
CA ALA A 478 -6.19 30.05 -2.91
C ALA A 478 -5.25 31.27 -2.98
N MET A 479 -3.93 31.06 -2.91
CA MET A 479 -2.94 32.14 -3.04
C MET A 479 -2.89 32.72 -4.46
N ASP A 480 -2.99 31.89 -5.49
CA ASP A 480 -3.07 32.33 -6.89
C ASP A 480 -4.33 33.20 -7.12
N GLU A 481 -5.48 32.79 -6.58
CA GLU A 481 -6.73 33.56 -6.70
C GLU A 481 -6.68 34.88 -5.93
N LEU A 482 -6.03 34.92 -4.76
CA LEU A 482 -5.79 36.16 -4.01
C LEU A 482 -4.88 37.12 -4.78
N GLU A 483 -3.86 36.61 -5.48
CA GLU A 483 -3.02 37.42 -6.36
C GLU A 483 -3.85 38.03 -7.49
N ALA A 484 -4.67 37.22 -8.18
CA ALA A 484 -5.56 37.68 -9.24
C ALA A 484 -6.55 38.75 -8.73
N PHE A 485 -7.07 38.58 -7.51
CA PHE A 485 -7.89 39.59 -6.84
C PHE A 485 -7.18 40.92 -6.63
N LEU A 486 -5.95 40.90 -6.11
CA LEU A 486 -5.19 42.14 -5.89
C LEU A 486 -4.89 42.88 -7.20
N ILE A 487 -4.67 42.14 -8.30
CA ILE A 487 -4.52 42.71 -9.63
C ILE A 487 -5.81 43.43 -10.05
N ARG A 488 -6.97 42.76 -9.92
CA ARG A 488 -8.30 43.35 -10.23
C ARG A 488 -8.64 44.55 -9.35
N LEU A 489 -8.36 44.47 -8.05
CA LEU A 489 -8.51 45.59 -7.11
C LEU A 489 -7.73 46.82 -7.60
N ARG A 490 -6.49 46.63 -8.04
CA ARG A 490 -5.64 47.71 -8.55
C ARG A 490 -6.15 48.31 -9.87
N GLU A 491 -6.74 47.50 -10.74
CA GLU A 491 -7.40 47.96 -11.96
C GLU A 491 -8.64 48.80 -11.63
N ALA A 492 -9.48 48.33 -10.70
CA ALA A 492 -10.65 49.06 -10.22
C ALA A 492 -10.27 50.40 -9.55
N LEU A 493 -9.16 50.47 -8.80
CA LEU A 493 -8.61 51.75 -8.32
C LEU A 493 -8.22 52.69 -9.47
N GLY A 494 -7.75 52.14 -10.58
CA GLY A 494 -7.44 52.90 -11.78
C GLY A 494 -8.68 53.53 -12.41
N GLU A 495 -9.78 52.79 -12.48
CA GLU A 495 -11.07 53.30 -12.98
C GLU A 495 -11.70 54.31 -12.01
N CYS A 496 -11.70 54.02 -10.70
CA CYS A 496 -12.20 54.95 -9.68
C CYS A 496 -11.46 56.30 -9.72
N ARG A 497 -10.13 56.28 -9.89
CA ARG A 497 -9.32 57.49 -10.11
C ARG A 497 -9.78 58.27 -11.35
N LYS A 498 -10.03 57.59 -12.47
CA LYS A 498 -10.47 58.27 -13.70
C LYS A 498 -11.81 58.97 -13.49
N GLU A 499 -12.73 58.34 -12.76
CA GLU A 499 -14.04 58.93 -12.46
C GLU A 499 -13.90 60.15 -11.54
N HIS A 500 -13.10 60.03 -10.47
CA HIS A 500 -12.81 61.15 -9.57
C HIS A 500 -12.10 62.32 -10.26
N GLN A 501 -11.28 62.06 -11.27
CA GLN A 501 -10.65 63.11 -12.06
C GLN A 501 -11.62 63.87 -12.97
N LYS A 502 -12.76 63.26 -13.35
CA LYS A 502 -13.81 63.97 -14.10
C LYS A 502 -14.58 64.91 -13.19
N ASP A 503 -14.88 64.47 -11.97
CA ASP A 503 -15.55 65.25 -10.94
C ASP A 503 -14.89 65.01 -9.58
N ARG A 504 -14.09 65.97 -9.11
CA ARG A 504 -13.39 65.89 -7.82
C ARG A 504 -14.32 65.95 -6.60
N SER A 505 -15.61 66.20 -6.78
CA SER A 505 -16.60 66.11 -5.70
C SER A 505 -17.15 64.68 -5.50
N THR A 506 -16.87 63.78 -6.46
CA THR A 506 -17.40 62.42 -6.48
C THR A 506 -16.25 61.41 -6.65
N PRO A 507 -16.02 60.45 -5.72
CA PRO A 507 -16.67 60.29 -4.43
C PRO A 507 -16.24 61.34 -3.40
N LYS A 508 -17.18 61.72 -2.51
CA LYS A 508 -17.02 62.78 -1.51
C LYS A 508 -15.89 62.50 -0.51
N HIS A 509 -15.76 61.26 -0.06
CA HIS A 509 -14.76 60.82 0.92
C HIS A 509 -13.59 60.04 0.29
N TYR A 510 -13.18 60.42 -0.93
CA TYR A 510 -12.16 59.69 -1.70
C TYR A 510 -10.85 59.43 -0.94
N ILE A 511 -10.36 60.43 -0.19
CA ILE A 511 -9.14 60.31 0.63
C ILE A 511 -9.36 59.28 1.75
N SER A 512 -10.44 59.39 2.52
CA SER A 512 -10.75 58.47 3.63
C SER A 512 -10.83 57.02 3.15
N TYR A 513 -11.46 56.75 2.00
CA TYR A 513 -11.54 55.41 1.42
C TYR A 513 -10.19 54.89 0.88
N LEU A 514 -9.33 55.75 0.32
CA LEU A 514 -7.95 55.39 -0.04
C LEU A 514 -7.12 55.00 1.19
N LEU A 515 -7.34 55.67 2.33
CA LEU A 515 -6.70 55.35 3.61
C LEU A 515 -7.23 54.04 4.19
N ALA A 516 -8.55 53.80 4.14
CA ALA A 516 -9.16 52.52 4.49
C ALA A 516 -8.54 51.37 3.70
N LEU A 517 -8.34 51.56 2.39
CA LEU A 517 -7.71 50.57 1.53
C LEU A 517 -6.26 50.24 1.91
N LEU A 518 -5.48 51.23 2.37
CA LEU A 518 -4.13 51.00 2.88
C LEU A 518 -4.16 50.13 4.15
N ASN A 519 -5.11 50.38 5.04
CA ASN A 519 -5.32 49.56 6.23
C ASN A 519 -5.78 48.15 5.86
N ASN A 520 -6.67 48.02 4.88
CA ASN A 520 -7.14 46.73 4.36
C ASN A 520 -5.99 45.90 3.76
N ASN A 521 -5.09 46.53 2.99
CA ASN A 521 -3.93 45.86 2.44
C ASN A 521 -2.96 45.37 3.53
N MET A 522 -2.81 46.14 4.61
CA MET A 522 -2.04 45.71 5.78
C MET A 522 -2.71 44.57 6.53
N ALA A 523 -4.03 44.61 6.71
CA ALA A 523 -4.78 43.54 7.33
C ALA A 523 -4.64 42.23 6.54
N LEU A 524 -4.80 42.27 5.22
CA LEU A 524 -4.54 41.12 4.34
C LEU A 524 -3.10 40.61 4.48
N SER A 525 -2.11 41.51 4.48
CA SER A 525 -0.70 41.14 4.63
C SER A 525 -0.41 40.49 6.00
N ALA A 526 -1.06 40.96 7.06
CA ALA A 526 -0.92 40.43 8.42
C ALA A 526 -1.58 39.05 8.56
N SER A 527 -2.77 38.83 7.95
CA SER A 527 -3.44 37.53 7.97
C SER A 527 -2.64 36.44 7.24
N LEU A 528 -1.81 36.83 6.27
CA LEU A 528 -0.93 35.93 5.53
C LEU A 528 0.41 35.66 6.23
N ALA A 529 0.68 36.26 7.39
CA ALA A 529 2.03 36.40 7.98
C ALA A 529 2.69 35.13 8.54
N LYS A 530 2.33 33.93 8.07
CA LYS A 530 3.22 32.76 8.16
C LYS A 530 4.28 32.90 7.04
N PRO A 531 5.48 33.44 7.31
CA PRO A 531 6.30 34.07 6.28
C PRO A 531 6.99 33.07 5.33
N ALA A 532 6.98 31.78 5.66
CA ALA A 532 7.68 30.74 4.92
C ALA A 532 6.89 30.19 3.71
N GLU A 533 5.59 30.46 3.62
CA GLU A 533 4.69 29.80 2.65
C GLU A 533 3.98 30.77 1.68
N ILE A 534 4.28 32.07 1.73
CA ILE A 534 3.66 33.07 0.86
C ILE A 534 4.39 33.14 -0.49
N PRO A 535 3.72 32.97 -1.64
CA PRO A 535 4.33 33.15 -2.95
C PRO A 535 4.91 34.55 -3.13
N SER A 536 6.11 34.64 -3.73
CA SER A 536 6.78 35.93 -4.00
C SER A 536 5.96 36.84 -4.91
N SER A 537 5.18 36.26 -5.81
CA SER A 537 4.27 36.94 -6.72
C SER A 537 3.13 37.65 -5.97
N LEU A 538 2.50 36.96 -5.02
CA LEU A 538 1.48 37.53 -4.13
C LEU A 538 2.01 38.67 -3.27
N LYS A 539 3.20 38.52 -2.67
CA LYS A 539 3.87 39.60 -1.93
C LYS A 539 4.10 40.82 -2.82
N THR A 540 4.53 40.59 -4.06
CA THR A 540 4.74 41.66 -5.05
C THR A 540 3.42 42.33 -5.45
N ALA A 541 2.32 41.57 -5.55
CA ALA A 541 0.99 42.11 -5.83
C ALA A 541 0.48 43.00 -4.68
N LEU A 542 0.60 42.55 -3.42
CA LEU A 542 0.29 43.36 -2.24
C LEU A 542 1.06 44.68 -2.23
N ASP A 543 2.37 44.61 -2.46
CA ASP A 543 3.25 45.77 -2.55
C ASP A 543 2.84 46.74 -3.67
N ARG A 544 2.47 46.22 -4.84
CA ARG A 544 2.04 47.02 -5.99
C ARG A 544 0.71 47.72 -5.71
N THR A 545 -0.25 47.05 -5.08
CA THR A 545 -1.53 47.63 -4.69
C THR A 545 -1.35 48.74 -3.66
N GLN A 546 -0.53 48.50 -2.64
CA GLN A 546 -0.18 49.52 -1.65
C GLN A 546 0.54 50.74 -2.28
N LYS A 547 1.51 50.50 -3.18
CA LYS A 547 2.21 51.57 -3.92
C LYS A 547 1.24 52.38 -4.76
N LYS A 548 0.25 51.74 -5.39
CA LYS A 548 -0.76 52.44 -6.19
C LYS A 548 -1.61 53.35 -5.30
N ALA A 549 -2.15 52.86 -4.20
CA ALA A 549 -2.93 53.66 -3.25
C ALA A 549 -2.15 54.86 -2.69
N CYS A 550 -0.89 54.65 -2.27
CA CYS A 550 -0.02 55.75 -1.81
C CYS A 550 0.23 56.81 -2.90
N ARG A 551 0.40 56.39 -4.16
CA ARG A 551 0.58 57.34 -5.28
C ARG A 551 -0.68 58.17 -5.51
N LEU A 552 -1.87 57.54 -5.44
CA LEU A 552 -3.14 58.25 -5.61
C LEU A 552 -3.34 59.31 -4.51
N LEU A 553 -3.05 58.98 -3.25
CA LEU A 553 -3.08 59.95 -2.14
C LEU A 553 -2.11 61.12 -2.35
N LEU A 554 -0.88 60.83 -2.79
CA LEU A 554 0.11 61.88 -3.08
C LEU A 554 -0.28 62.72 -4.30
N GLU A 555 -0.94 62.14 -5.30
CA GLU A 555 -1.46 62.87 -6.45
C GLU A 555 -2.53 63.88 -6.00
N GLU A 556 -3.47 63.49 -5.13
CA GLU A 556 -4.48 64.42 -4.60
C GLU A 556 -3.86 65.57 -3.78
N LEU A 557 -2.93 65.27 -2.87
CA LEU A 557 -2.21 66.30 -2.11
C LEU A 557 -1.48 67.28 -3.05
N LEU A 558 -0.84 66.77 -4.10
CA LEU A 558 -0.12 67.61 -5.07
C LEU A 558 -1.08 68.46 -5.90
N LEU A 559 -2.25 67.95 -6.27
CA LEU A 559 -3.28 68.71 -6.98
C LEU A 559 -3.80 69.88 -6.14
N ASP A 560 -4.00 69.68 -4.84
CA ASP A 560 -4.45 70.74 -3.93
C ASP A 560 -3.36 71.78 -3.65
N LEU A 561 -2.08 71.38 -3.65
CA LEU A 561 -0.95 72.30 -3.49
C LEU A 561 -0.55 73.01 -4.79
N GLN A 562 -0.90 72.47 -5.97
CA GLN A 562 -0.47 73.01 -7.27
C GLN A 562 -0.83 74.49 -7.49
N PRO A 563 -2.05 74.99 -7.17
CA PRO A 563 -2.38 76.41 -7.30
C PRO A 563 -1.52 77.32 -6.42
N LEU A 564 -1.05 76.82 -5.28
CA LEU A 564 -0.16 77.53 -4.36
C LEU A 564 1.29 77.47 -4.88
N TYR A 565 1.73 76.34 -5.44
CA TYR A 565 3.06 76.20 -6.01
C TYR A 565 3.31 77.12 -7.21
N VAL A 566 2.31 77.35 -8.06
CA VAL A 566 2.42 78.31 -9.18
C VAL A 566 2.63 79.75 -8.67
N GLN A 567 2.25 80.05 -7.43
CA GLN A 567 2.41 81.37 -6.82
C GLN A 567 3.75 81.56 -6.08
N LEU A 568 4.58 80.52 -5.92
CA LEU A 568 5.91 80.61 -5.31
C LEU A 568 6.84 81.64 -5.97
N PRO A 569 6.94 81.74 -7.32
CA PRO A 569 7.77 82.76 -7.96
C PRO A 569 7.13 84.17 -7.98
N SER A 570 6.06 84.42 -7.21
CA SER A 570 5.36 85.71 -7.19
C SER A 570 5.87 86.66 -6.09
N ARG A 571 5.65 87.98 -6.27
CA ARG A 571 5.97 88.98 -5.23
C ARG A 571 5.21 88.73 -3.91
N LYS A 572 4.07 88.03 -3.93
CA LYS A 572 3.30 87.66 -2.73
C LYS A 572 4.06 86.67 -1.83
N TRP A 573 4.88 85.81 -2.41
CA TRP A 573 5.76 84.91 -1.64
C TRP A 573 6.85 85.68 -0.88
N LEU A 574 7.48 86.65 -1.54
CA LEU A 574 8.57 87.46 -0.95
C LEU A 574 8.09 88.46 0.11
N SER A 575 6.78 88.76 0.17
CA SER A 575 6.23 89.84 1.00
C SER A 575 5.41 89.37 2.21
N GLY A 576 5.24 88.06 2.43
CA GLY A 576 4.57 87.58 3.65
C GLY A 576 4.42 86.06 3.78
N ALA A 577 4.19 85.60 5.02
CA ALA A 577 4.02 84.18 5.36
C ALA A 577 2.66 83.58 4.95
N GLN A 578 1.76 84.36 4.34
CA GLN A 578 0.40 83.91 4.02
C GLN A 578 0.37 82.72 3.06
N LEU A 579 1.23 82.71 2.03
CA LEU A 579 1.31 81.57 1.09
C LEU A 579 1.84 80.30 1.77
N VAL A 580 2.84 80.45 2.67
CA VAL A 580 3.35 79.33 3.50
C VAL A 580 2.25 78.80 4.40
N ASN A 581 1.52 79.68 5.09
CA ASN A 581 0.45 79.30 6.01
C ASN A 581 -0.66 78.55 5.29
N SER A 582 -1.09 79.01 4.10
CA SER A 582 -2.08 78.28 3.29
C SER A 582 -1.57 76.91 2.82
N MET A 583 -0.29 76.78 2.48
CA MET A 583 0.30 75.46 2.19
C MET A 583 0.30 74.56 3.43
N CYS A 584 0.65 75.10 4.59
CA CYS A 584 0.62 74.38 5.86
C CYS A 584 -0.80 73.94 6.22
N GLU A 585 -1.81 74.78 6.03
CA GLU A 585 -3.22 74.43 6.26
C GLU A 585 -3.69 73.25 5.40
N VAL A 586 -3.29 73.23 4.13
CA VAL A 586 -3.56 72.10 3.23
C VAL A 586 -2.85 70.84 3.73
N ILE A 587 -1.55 70.93 4.03
CA ILE A 587 -0.78 69.79 4.54
C ILE A 587 -1.36 69.28 5.87
N ASP A 588 -1.69 70.16 6.81
CA ASP A 588 -2.27 69.83 8.11
C ASP A 588 -3.62 69.11 7.98
N LYS A 589 -4.43 69.47 6.98
CA LYS A 589 -5.66 68.74 6.65
C LYS A 589 -5.35 67.29 6.28
N TYR A 590 -4.43 67.06 5.34
CA TYR A 590 -4.05 65.70 4.94
C TYR A 590 -3.37 64.93 6.08
N MET A 591 -2.55 65.61 6.90
CA MET A 591 -1.92 64.99 8.07
C MET A 591 -2.95 64.54 9.10
N ARG A 592 -4.05 65.29 9.29
CA ARG A 592 -5.19 64.86 10.11
C ARG A 592 -5.82 63.56 9.56
N ASP A 593 -6.03 63.48 8.26
CA ASP A 593 -6.57 62.27 7.64
C ASP A 593 -5.60 61.08 7.80
N PHE A 594 -4.28 61.32 7.69
CA PHE A 594 -3.26 60.27 7.80
C PHE A 594 -3.13 59.63 9.19
N PHE A 595 -3.66 60.24 10.26
CA PHE A 595 -3.74 59.58 11.57
C PHE A 595 -4.62 58.33 11.55
N HIS A 596 -5.57 58.26 10.61
CA HIS A 596 -6.46 57.13 10.44
C HIS A 596 -5.81 55.95 9.69
N VAL A 597 -4.49 55.96 9.43
CA VAL A 597 -3.72 54.84 8.84
C VAL A 597 -2.76 54.21 9.84
N ARG A 598 -2.65 52.87 9.84
CA ARG A 598 -1.73 52.14 10.73
C ARG A 598 -0.25 52.39 10.35
N LYS A 599 0.61 52.45 11.37
CA LYS A 599 1.96 53.07 11.37
C LYS A 599 3.14 52.49 10.52
N PRO A 600 3.08 51.38 9.74
CA PRO A 600 4.22 51.00 8.89
C PRO A 600 4.31 51.71 7.53
N VAL A 601 3.21 52.27 6.99
CA VAL A 601 3.16 52.70 5.57
C VAL A 601 3.71 54.10 5.35
N PHE A 602 3.39 55.03 6.25
CA PHE A 602 3.71 56.45 6.09
C PHE A 602 5.21 56.73 6.22
N THR A 603 5.86 56.08 7.18
CA THR A 603 7.26 56.31 7.53
C THR A 603 8.24 55.79 6.48
N VAL A 604 7.92 54.68 5.78
CA VAL A 604 8.88 53.99 4.90
C VAL A 604 8.94 54.60 3.49
N ARG A 605 7.86 55.17 2.96
CA ARG A 605 7.79 55.54 1.52
C ARG A 605 7.88 57.03 1.20
N LEU A 606 7.59 57.95 2.13
CA LEU A 606 8.00 59.35 1.98
C LEU A 606 9.53 59.47 1.85
N LEU A 607 10.28 58.60 2.55
CA LEU A 607 11.74 58.52 2.48
C LEU A 607 12.27 57.95 1.15
N GLN A 608 11.55 57.05 0.46
CA GLN A 608 12.03 56.44 -0.79
C GLN A 608 12.02 57.40 -2.00
N ARG A 609 11.23 58.48 -1.96
CA ARG A 609 11.21 59.49 -3.05
C ARG A 609 12.45 60.39 -3.07
N ARG A 610 13.34 60.31 -2.06
CA ARG A 610 14.67 60.97 -2.04
C ARG A 610 15.62 60.53 -3.17
N ARG A 611 15.31 59.49 -3.97
CA ARG A 611 16.23 58.88 -4.95
C ARG A 611 15.77 58.86 -6.42
N GLY A 612 14.75 59.62 -6.82
CA GLY A 612 14.29 59.70 -8.22
C GLY A 612 14.70 61.01 -8.92
N PRO A 613 15.01 61.01 -10.24
CA PRO A 613 15.49 62.19 -10.96
C PRO A 613 14.30 63.05 -11.41
N LEU A 614 13.68 63.78 -10.48
CA LEU A 614 12.81 64.91 -10.79
C LEU A 614 13.30 66.07 -9.94
N ARG A 615 14.06 66.97 -10.59
CA ARG A 615 14.47 68.26 -10.01
C ARG A 615 13.20 69.10 -9.79
N VAL A 616 12.69 69.06 -8.57
CA VAL A 616 11.94 70.17 -7.99
C VAL A 616 12.76 70.57 -6.76
N GLU A 617 13.12 71.84 -6.68
CA GLU A 617 14.08 72.41 -5.73
C GLU A 617 13.83 72.09 -4.24
N PRO A 618 14.85 72.20 -3.36
CA PRO A 618 14.90 71.56 -2.04
C PRO A 618 13.94 72.10 -0.96
N PHE A 619 13.07 73.07 -1.27
CA PHE A 619 12.39 73.86 -0.25
C PHE A 619 11.23 73.14 0.47
N VAL A 620 10.64 72.11 -0.15
CA VAL A 620 9.45 71.41 0.39
C VAL A 620 9.81 70.27 1.35
N TRP A 621 11.05 69.75 1.29
CA TRP A 621 11.40 68.48 1.94
C TRP A 621 12.15 68.62 3.27
N SER A 622 12.46 69.84 3.70
CA SER A 622 13.10 70.12 5.00
C SER A 622 12.10 70.26 6.16
N TRP A 623 10.80 70.36 5.88
CA TRP A 623 9.78 70.62 6.91
C TRP A 623 9.39 69.39 7.73
N CYS A 624 9.49 68.19 7.16
CA CYS A 624 9.16 66.95 7.89
C CYS A 624 10.23 66.49 8.89
N ASP A 625 11.48 66.96 8.77
CA ASP A 625 12.58 66.52 9.64
C ASP A 625 12.70 67.38 10.94
N TRP A 626 11.90 68.45 11.09
CA TRP A 626 12.04 69.44 12.19
C TRP A 626 10.87 69.56 13.17
N LEU A 627 9.83 68.72 13.06
CA LEU A 627 8.71 68.73 14.02
C LEU A 627 8.85 67.59 15.03
N PRO A 628 9.29 67.85 16.28
CA PRO A 628 9.12 66.90 17.36
C PRO A 628 7.62 66.82 17.68
N TRP A 629 7.08 65.62 17.52
CA TRP A 629 5.71 65.28 17.85
C TRP A 629 5.54 65.28 19.38
N GLY A 630 5.33 66.46 19.96
CA GLY A 630 5.08 66.71 21.37
C GLY A 630 4.70 68.18 21.55
N GLY A 631 3.56 68.42 22.20
CA GLY A 631 2.88 69.73 22.19
C GLY A 631 3.71 70.94 22.61
N GLY A 632 3.35 72.09 22.01
CA GLY A 632 3.70 73.43 22.50
C GLY A 632 4.91 74.07 21.82
N ALA A 633 4.69 74.77 20.69
CA ALA A 633 5.56 75.87 20.23
C ALA A 633 4.87 76.73 19.14
N CYS A 634 3.74 77.34 19.47
CA CYS A 634 3.50 78.69 18.94
C CYS A 634 4.47 79.63 19.67
N CYS A 635 5.10 80.58 18.98
CA CYS A 635 6.09 81.56 19.47
C CYS A 635 7.59 81.16 19.40
N ALA A 636 8.14 80.93 18.19
CA ALA A 636 9.58 81.07 17.96
C ALA A 636 9.94 81.28 16.47
N LEU A 637 9.38 82.29 15.80
CA LEU A 637 9.74 82.64 14.40
C LEU A 637 10.04 84.15 14.23
N GLY A 638 10.59 84.79 15.26
CA GLY A 638 10.95 86.20 15.24
C GLY A 638 12.45 86.52 15.30
N GLY A 639 13.37 85.53 15.25
CA GLY A 639 14.75 85.75 15.69
C GLY A 639 15.87 85.04 14.93
N ALA A 640 15.67 84.62 13.69
CA ALA A 640 16.74 83.95 12.93
C ALA A 640 16.74 84.34 11.45
N TRP A 641 16.62 85.63 11.14
CA TRP A 641 16.98 86.21 9.85
C TRP A 641 17.73 87.53 10.10
N CYS A 642 19.02 87.39 10.44
CA CYS A 642 20.09 88.37 10.19
C CYS A 642 21.26 87.62 9.55
#